data_AF-A0A1V6H923-F1
#
_entry.id   AF-A0A1V6H923-F1
#
_cell.length_a   1.000
_cell.length_b   1.000
_cell.length_c   1.000
_cell.angle_alpha   90.00
_cell.angle_beta   90.00
_cell.angle_gamma   90.00
#
_symmetry.space_group_name_H-M   'P 1'
#
loop_
_entity.id
_entity.type
_entity.pdbx_description
1 polymer ?
#
loop_
_entity_poly.entity_id
_entity_poly.type
_entity_poly.pdbx_seq_one_letter_code
_entity_poly.pdbx_strand_id
1 'polypeptide(L)'
;MKRISVLLVLCLCVCVSAFSNSGFSFNTDNWVATDALGRRVPDYETVGERRLDKKVGLFYYVWVGKHDHVQNDITKILAANPSNPQWGPVRSYHFWGEPEYGYFLSEDPWVIRRDLQMFANADIDFIFLDVSNAFTYLDVVERICQIAREMRSNGIKAPQICFLTYAVSGRTINSIYDNFYAKKLYPDLWFRWNGKPLILGNPNDAELRPEVKNFFTIKYSWAFTDTKNNPNHWQWLDETPQDYGWSVAKHIPEQITVSTAQHPTTSCGKTFYNGSQQAVNSNYVCADTDKGLRFAEQWERALQVNPQVVMITQWNEWVAYRQINDGSMTTFAGRPAKKGDSFFVDVFSKEFNRDIAPMKGGYTDNYYYQMLSYIRKFKGIDKPEMPVRRDITIDGEFNDWQEVRPIYQDQKGDVTHRNYYGYDMTTLYTNNTGRNDIVESRASISADCVSFYVRTADNLTPYTDPNWMMLFIDTDNNKSTGWEGYDYVVNNGGVSATTTSLKRWNGSSWVQQATIPIAFSGNEMELSVPLNYFTVSDGQYAFNFHWADNPKNLNDISAFFLDGESAPDRRFDYHYACGLIVSEPPCLEWAIKSNTALNKQVHLTFLDKSIGTASVTPSDAGVFPMSDWTVTDGQNLIIAFHANAAGLYKGDVTVAGGGAKCKIPCVGRSLSTVVSPSLDTLKWEIVNGQSLNKSVRINLNGASVANVTTTDVYTFQMSSWTVNNGDELIVCFHAHSPGIHTGAITIYGDGFSHVIPCIGNSVVNFETNQTSLDFGDVLVGSGLNKDISVVLQGLSPANISTTDNSIFMISRTQIANGESVTIGFYPKEQRDYSGTITFSSEGFTRTVSCVGKGTNTVNRMVVDADETRLSLFISAGNLYVRDVSVARIEIYALTGQLMSAVDNCSHISISGLQGVYAVKVTTTDAKVSMQKIIL
;
A
#
# COMPACT_ATOMS: atom_id res chain seq x y z
N MET A 1 -37.57 -65.88 -26.12
CA MET A 1 -38.03 -64.99 -27.21
C MET A 1 -37.22 -63.70 -27.16
N LYS A 2 -36.45 -63.46 -28.23
CA LYS A 2 -35.84 -62.20 -28.75
C LYS A 2 -35.08 -61.23 -27.80
N ARG A 3 -33.76 -61.18 -28.08
CA ARG A 3 -32.82 -60.03 -28.20
C ARG A 3 -32.68 -59.05 -27.02
N ILE A 4 -31.43 -58.79 -26.60
CA ILE A 4 -30.77 -57.48 -26.70
C ILE A 4 -29.26 -57.64 -26.44
N SER A 5 -28.51 -56.87 -27.23
CA SER A 5 -27.09 -56.95 -27.51
C SER A 5 -26.19 -56.36 -26.41
N VAL A 6 -24.98 -56.93 -26.31
CA VAL A 6 -23.82 -56.42 -25.58
C VAL A 6 -23.46 -55.02 -26.10
N LEU A 7 -23.41 -54.03 -25.22
CA LEU A 7 -22.92 -52.69 -25.52
C LEU A 7 -21.58 -52.46 -24.79
N LEU A 8 -20.54 -52.20 -25.60
CA LEU A 8 -19.27 -51.60 -25.19
C LEU A 8 -19.53 -50.34 -24.35
N VAL A 9 -18.95 -50.28 -23.15
CA VAL A 9 -18.77 -49.01 -22.43
C VAL A 9 -17.33 -48.58 -22.67
N LEU A 10 -17.16 -47.55 -23.52
CA LEU A 10 -15.93 -46.79 -23.66
C LEU A 10 -15.60 -46.14 -22.31
N CYS A 11 -14.43 -46.47 -21.75
CA CYS A 11 -13.78 -45.67 -20.71
C CYS A 11 -13.38 -44.31 -21.33
N LEU A 12 -14.23 -43.30 -21.22
CA LEU A 12 -13.77 -41.91 -21.23
C LEU A 12 -13.26 -41.59 -19.83
N CYS A 13 -11.94 -41.63 -19.64
CA CYS A 13 -11.29 -40.85 -18.60
C CYS A 13 -11.55 -39.37 -18.92
N VAL A 14 -12.64 -38.82 -18.38
CA VAL A 14 -12.75 -37.37 -18.20
C VAL A 14 -11.81 -37.06 -17.05
N CYS A 15 -10.56 -36.71 -17.38
CA CYS A 15 -9.76 -35.88 -16.51
C CYS A 15 -10.60 -34.62 -16.26
N VAL A 16 -11.26 -34.55 -15.11
CA VAL A 16 -11.72 -33.27 -14.58
C VAL A 16 -10.44 -32.52 -14.26
N SER A 17 -9.93 -31.82 -15.26
CA SER A 17 -9.04 -30.69 -15.05
C SER A 17 -9.78 -29.82 -14.04
N ALA A 18 -9.30 -29.82 -12.79
CA ALA A 18 -9.57 -28.70 -11.92
C ALA A 18 -9.17 -27.49 -12.75
N PHE A 19 -10.14 -26.67 -13.15
CA PHE A 19 -9.86 -25.32 -13.58
C PHE A 19 -9.25 -24.63 -12.36
N SER A 20 -7.94 -24.79 -12.18
CA SER A 20 -7.13 -23.74 -11.60
C SER A 20 -7.37 -22.55 -12.50
N ASN A 21 -8.22 -21.64 -12.06
CA ASN A 21 -8.38 -20.34 -12.67
C ASN A 21 -7.07 -19.58 -12.37
N SER A 22 -5.97 -19.97 -13.02
CA SER A 22 -4.80 -19.11 -13.20
C SER A 22 -5.17 -18.11 -14.30
N GLY A 23 -6.23 -17.33 -14.05
CA GLY A 23 -6.55 -16.15 -14.83
C GLY A 23 -5.57 -15.09 -14.36
N PHE A 24 -4.56 -14.81 -15.17
CA PHE A 24 -3.67 -13.67 -14.97
C PHE A 24 -4.55 -12.43 -14.75
N SER A 25 -4.58 -11.90 -13.53
CA SER A 25 -5.20 -10.60 -13.25
C SER A 25 -4.19 -9.53 -13.63
N PHE A 26 -4.56 -8.64 -14.54
CA PHE A 26 -3.79 -7.42 -14.82
C PHE A 26 -3.49 -6.68 -13.51
N ASN A 27 -2.22 -6.29 -13.29
CA ASN A 27 -1.78 -5.60 -12.08
C ASN A 27 -0.90 -4.38 -12.43
N THR A 28 -1.24 -3.22 -11.88
CA THR A 28 -0.55 -1.92 -12.03
C THR A 28 0.38 -1.58 -10.87
N ASP A 29 0.59 -2.49 -9.92
CA ASP A 29 1.41 -2.27 -8.72
C ASP A 29 2.83 -1.80 -9.04
N ASN A 30 3.40 -2.33 -10.12
CA ASN A 30 4.77 -2.04 -10.55
C ASN A 30 4.87 -0.78 -11.43
N TRP A 31 3.75 -0.11 -11.71
CA TRP A 31 3.77 1.17 -12.41
C TRP A 31 4.24 2.27 -11.47
N VAL A 32 5.14 3.12 -11.94
CA VAL A 32 5.64 4.28 -11.20
C VAL A 32 5.02 5.54 -11.78
N ALA A 33 4.89 6.60 -10.98
CA ALA A 33 4.37 7.89 -11.43
C ALA A 33 4.85 9.00 -10.49
N THR A 34 4.97 10.20 -11.06
CA THR A 34 5.14 11.44 -10.30
C THR A 34 4.09 12.43 -10.78
N ASP A 35 3.29 12.95 -9.85
CA ASP A 35 2.26 13.92 -10.18
C ASP A 35 2.83 15.33 -10.45
N ALA A 36 1.96 16.29 -10.83
CA ALA A 36 2.40 17.64 -11.18
C ALA A 36 2.97 18.44 -9.99
N LEU A 37 2.84 17.94 -8.76
CA LEU A 37 3.41 18.54 -7.55
C LEU A 37 4.76 17.90 -7.18
N GLY A 38 5.26 16.94 -7.96
CA GLY A 38 6.51 16.22 -7.68
C GLY A 38 6.35 15.10 -6.65
N ARG A 39 5.12 14.67 -6.33
CA ARG A 39 4.89 13.57 -5.38
C ARG A 39 4.98 12.24 -6.13
N ARG A 40 5.95 11.41 -5.73
CA ARG A 40 6.11 10.05 -6.26
C ARG A 40 5.12 9.09 -5.59
N VAL A 41 4.50 8.22 -6.38
CA VAL A 41 3.73 7.10 -5.83
C VAL A 41 4.68 6.12 -5.13
N PRO A 42 4.31 5.55 -3.97
CA PRO A 42 5.22 4.72 -3.21
C PRO A 42 5.41 3.36 -3.90
N ASP A 43 6.62 2.83 -3.75
CA ASP A 43 7.07 1.54 -4.26
C ASP A 43 6.96 0.42 -3.21
N TYR A 44 7.32 -0.79 -3.61
CA TYR A 44 7.22 -1.97 -2.76
C TYR A 44 8.09 -1.87 -1.51
N GLU A 45 9.29 -1.31 -1.62
CA GLU A 45 10.19 -1.09 -0.47
C GLU A 45 9.57 -0.14 0.57
N THR A 46 8.71 0.78 0.14
CA THR A 46 8.02 1.72 1.01
C THR A 46 6.78 1.12 1.70
N VAL A 47 5.96 0.34 0.99
CA VAL A 47 4.63 -0.09 1.50
C VAL A 47 4.55 -1.57 1.90
N GLY A 48 5.48 -2.37 1.40
CA GLY A 48 5.54 -3.81 1.60
C GLY A 48 4.44 -4.59 0.89
N GLU A 49 4.39 -5.89 1.24
CA GLU A 49 3.49 -6.88 0.66
C GLU A 49 2.00 -6.54 0.82
N ARG A 50 1.22 -6.97 -0.16
CA ARG A 50 -0.23 -6.81 -0.22
C ARG A 50 -0.97 -7.41 0.98
N ARG A 51 -1.92 -6.64 1.52
CA ARG A 51 -2.81 -6.95 2.65
C ARG A 51 -4.20 -7.28 2.13
N LEU A 52 -4.57 -8.57 2.20
CA LEU A 52 -5.79 -9.09 1.57
C LEU A 52 -7.09 -8.76 2.32
N ASP A 53 -7.00 -8.40 3.60
CA ASP A 53 -8.14 -8.03 4.46
C ASP A 53 -8.58 -6.57 4.27
N LYS A 54 -7.86 -5.78 3.48
CA LYS A 54 -8.10 -4.36 3.25
C LYS A 54 -8.92 -4.10 2.00
N LYS A 55 -9.95 -3.27 2.13
CA LYS A 55 -10.88 -2.89 1.05
C LYS A 55 -11.03 -1.39 0.93
N VAL A 56 -11.15 -0.90 -0.30
CA VAL A 56 -11.37 0.52 -0.59
C VAL A 56 -12.63 0.69 -1.44
N GLY A 57 -13.56 1.52 -0.96
CA GLY A 57 -14.77 1.93 -1.66
C GLY A 57 -14.68 3.37 -2.15
N LEU A 58 -15.23 3.68 -3.32
CA LEU A 58 -15.26 5.04 -3.87
C LEU A 58 -16.69 5.52 -4.16
N PHE A 59 -17.03 6.72 -3.70
CA PHE A 59 -18.35 7.30 -3.92
C PHE A 59 -18.48 7.79 -5.38
N TYR A 60 -19.47 7.27 -6.11
CA TYR A 60 -19.64 7.55 -7.53
C TYR A 60 -21.07 8.04 -7.86
N TYR A 61 -21.16 9.11 -8.62
CA TYR A 61 -22.39 9.81 -8.96
C TYR A 61 -22.85 9.45 -10.37
N VAL A 62 -24.13 9.08 -10.50
CA VAL A 62 -24.72 8.47 -11.71
C VAL A 62 -25.85 9.29 -12.35
N TRP A 63 -25.97 10.56 -11.99
CA TRP A 63 -27.15 11.37 -12.34
C TRP A 63 -26.86 12.68 -13.10
N VAL A 64 -25.59 12.99 -13.40
CA VAL A 64 -25.24 14.19 -14.17
C VAL A 64 -25.93 14.14 -15.53
N GLY A 65 -26.77 15.15 -15.79
CA GLY A 65 -27.59 15.27 -17.00
C GLY A 65 -28.96 14.61 -16.96
N LYS A 66 -29.40 14.08 -15.81
CA LYS A 66 -30.75 13.47 -15.68
C LYS A 66 -31.87 14.45 -15.32
N HIS A 67 -31.54 15.64 -14.81
CA HIS A 67 -32.52 16.59 -14.26
C HIS A 67 -32.54 17.95 -14.93
N ASP A 68 -31.44 18.33 -15.58
CA ASP A 68 -31.25 19.63 -16.23
C ASP A 68 -30.18 19.46 -17.34
N HIS A 69 -30.23 20.34 -18.33
CA HIS A 69 -29.31 20.41 -19.47
C HIS A 69 -28.76 21.84 -19.66
N VAL A 70 -29.09 22.79 -18.79
CA VAL A 70 -28.52 24.14 -18.86
C VAL A 70 -27.11 24.14 -18.27
N GLN A 71 -26.11 24.25 -19.14
CA GLN A 71 -24.71 24.30 -18.73
C GLN A 71 -24.34 25.67 -18.15
N ASN A 72 -24.18 25.74 -16.83
CA ASN A 72 -23.56 26.87 -16.12
C ASN A 72 -22.28 26.40 -15.43
N ASP A 73 -21.23 27.23 -15.41
CA ASP A 73 -19.95 26.91 -14.77
C ASP A 73 -19.55 28.00 -13.77
N ILE A 74 -19.48 27.65 -12.49
CA ILE A 74 -19.21 28.57 -11.38
C ILE A 74 -17.80 29.15 -11.50
N THR A 75 -16.80 28.36 -11.89
CA THR A 75 -15.43 28.83 -12.07
C THR A 75 -15.36 29.91 -13.14
N LYS A 76 -16.04 29.71 -14.29
CA LYS A 76 -16.11 30.70 -15.37
C LYS A 76 -16.92 31.93 -14.98
N ILE A 77 -18.04 31.76 -14.27
CA ILE A 77 -18.89 32.86 -13.77
C ILE A 77 -18.11 33.76 -12.79
N LEU A 78 -17.39 33.15 -11.84
CA LEU A 78 -16.57 33.88 -10.87
C LEU A 78 -15.37 34.57 -11.53
N ALA A 79 -14.70 33.92 -12.48
CA ALA A 79 -13.59 34.53 -13.20
C ALA A 79 -14.01 35.77 -14.01
N ALA A 80 -15.24 35.78 -14.55
CA ALA A 80 -15.77 36.91 -15.30
C ALA A 80 -16.09 38.13 -14.42
N ASN A 81 -16.74 37.94 -13.27
CA ASN A 81 -17.01 39.02 -12.31
C ASN A 81 -17.31 38.48 -10.90
N PRO A 82 -16.30 38.37 -10.01
CA PRO A 82 -16.51 37.78 -8.69
C PRO A 82 -17.28 38.70 -7.73
N SER A 83 -17.37 40.00 -8.02
CA SER A 83 -18.07 40.99 -7.19
C SER A 83 -19.57 41.07 -7.51
N ASN A 84 -19.97 40.75 -8.74
CA ASN A 84 -21.36 40.66 -9.17
C ASN A 84 -21.56 39.51 -10.17
N PRO A 85 -21.45 38.25 -9.71
CA PRO A 85 -21.44 37.10 -10.60
C PRO A 85 -22.80 36.89 -11.26
N GLN A 86 -22.77 36.63 -12.57
CA GLN A 86 -23.98 36.35 -13.34
C GLN A 86 -24.34 34.87 -13.23
N TRP A 87 -24.92 34.49 -12.09
CA TRP A 87 -25.25 33.11 -11.70
C TRP A 87 -26.33 32.40 -12.54
N GLY A 88 -26.75 32.92 -13.69
CA GLY A 88 -27.83 32.29 -14.48
C GLY A 88 -29.17 32.17 -13.73
N PRO A 89 -29.99 31.13 -13.99
CA PRO A 89 -31.28 30.91 -13.33
C PRO A 89 -31.13 30.36 -11.90
N VAL A 90 -32.03 30.76 -11.00
CA VAL A 90 -32.18 30.12 -9.68
C VAL A 90 -32.85 28.77 -9.91
N ARG A 91 -32.63 27.78 -9.02
CA ARG A 91 -33.26 26.46 -9.12
C ARG A 91 -32.81 25.66 -10.35
N SER A 92 -31.53 25.77 -10.70
CA SER A 92 -30.87 25.06 -11.80
C SER A 92 -29.48 24.58 -11.38
N TYR A 93 -29.00 23.51 -12.01
CA TYR A 93 -27.71 22.91 -11.71
C TYR A 93 -26.55 23.68 -12.33
N HIS A 94 -25.43 23.76 -11.61
CA HIS A 94 -24.22 24.44 -12.05
C HIS A 94 -23.01 23.56 -11.79
N PHE A 95 -22.12 23.46 -12.78
CA PHE A 95 -20.81 22.84 -12.63
C PHE A 95 -19.93 23.69 -11.72
N TRP A 96 -19.22 23.08 -10.76
CA TRP A 96 -18.22 23.80 -9.97
C TRP A 96 -16.95 24.12 -10.78
N GLY A 97 -16.67 23.32 -11.82
CA GLY A 97 -15.60 23.51 -12.79
C GLY A 97 -15.77 22.57 -14.00
N GLU A 98 -14.89 22.68 -14.99
CA GLU A 98 -14.93 21.83 -16.20
C GLU A 98 -14.22 20.49 -15.94
N PRO A 99 -14.93 19.34 -16.05
CA PRO A 99 -14.29 18.03 -15.99
C PRO A 99 -13.25 17.86 -17.10
N GLU A 100 -12.26 17.00 -16.90
CA GLU A 100 -11.26 16.68 -17.93
C GLU A 100 -11.91 16.26 -19.27
N TYR A 101 -13.00 15.51 -19.18
CA TYR A 101 -13.76 14.99 -20.32
C TYR A 101 -14.78 16.00 -20.90
N GLY A 102 -14.74 17.26 -20.49
CA GLY A 102 -15.79 18.25 -20.78
C GLY A 102 -17.06 18.00 -19.96
N TYR A 103 -18.11 18.76 -20.23
CA TYR A 103 -19.39 18.69 -19.52
C TYR A 103 -20.17 17.45 -19.98
N PHE A 104 -19.78 16.27 -19.50
CA PHE A 104 -20.33 14.99 -19.92
C PHE A 104 -21.70 14.67 -19.30
N LEU A 105 -22.40 13.70 -19.89
CA LEU A 105 -23.57 13.04 -19.30
C LEU A 105 -23.11 11.77 -18.57
N SER A 106 -23.70 11.43 -17.43
CA SER A 106 -23.34 10.21 -16.68
C SER A 106 -23.47 8.91 -17.48
N GLU A 107 -24.20 8.92 -18.61
CA GLU A 107 -24.38 7.77 -19.50
C GLU A 107 -23.33 7.63 -20.61
N ASP A 108 -22.41 8.59 -20.73
CA ASP A 108 -21.36 8.57 -21.74
C ASP A 108 -20.44 7.34 -21.52
N PRO A 109 -20.50 6.31 -22.40
CA PRO A 109 -19.75 5.08 -22.21
C PRO A 109 -18.25 5.30 -22.25
N TRP A 110 -17.78 6.32 -22.97
CA TRP A 110 -16.37 6.66 -23.08
C TRP A 110 -15.82 7.21 -21.77
N VAL A 111 -16.63 8.00 -21.05
CA VAL A 111 -16.30 8.51 -19.72
C VAL A 111 -16.33 7.38 -18.69
N ILE A 112 -17.39 6.57 -18.68
CA ILE A 112 -17.51 5.43 -17.75
C ILE A 112 -16.32 4.47 -17.90
N ARG A 113 -15.93 4.13 -19.14
CA ARG A 113 -14.79 3.23 -19.41
C ARG A 113 -13.49 3.77 -18.81
N ARG A 114 -13.24 5.08 -18.89
CA ARG A 114 -12.03 5.74 -18.36
C ARG A 114 -12.06 5.89 -16.85
N ASP A 115 -13.20 6.23 -16.27
CA ASP A 115 -13.35 6.24 -14.81
C ASP A 115 -13.05 4.85 -14.22
N LEU A 116 -13.67 3.80 -14.78
CA LEU A 116 -13.45 2.43 -14.31
C LEU A 116 -12.01 1.95 -14.53
N GLN A 117 -11.33 2.40 -15.60
CA GLN A 117 -9.91 2.14 -15.85
C GLN A 117 -9.06 2.68 -14.69
N MET A 118 -9.25 3.95 -14.34
CA MET A 118 -8.54 4.59 -13.23
C MET A 118 -8.81 3.89 -11.90
N PHE A 119 -10.03 3.39 -11.69
CA PHE A 119 -10.37 2.64 -10.48
C PHE A 119 -9.67 1.29 -10.42
N ALA A 120 -9.56 0.58 -11.54
CA ALA A 120 -8.79 -0.65 -11.62
C ALA A 120 -7.30 -0.39 -11.36
N ASN A 121 -6.73 0.66 -11.96
CA ASN A 121 -5.33 1.05 -11.78
C ASN A 121 -4.98 1.45 -10.34
N ALA A 122 -5.96 2.04 -9.63
CA ALA A 122 -5.82 2.42 -8.23
C ALA A 122 -6.24 1.30 -7.24
N ASP A 123 -6.60 0.11 -7.74
CA ASP A 123 -7.05 -1.04 -6.95
C ASP A 123 -8.24 -0.72 -6.01
N ILE A 124 -9.25 -0.01 -6.55
CA ILE A 124 -10.55 0.20 -5.91
C ILE A 124 -11.34 -1.12 -5.93
N ASP A 125 -11.81 -1.58 -4.77
CA ASP A 125 -12.56 -2.84 -4.67
C ASP A 125 -14.02 -2.67 -5.08
N PHE A 126 -14.64 -1.54 -4.73
CA PHE A 126 -16.02 -1.24 -5.08
C PHE A 126 -16.31 0.25 -5.25
N ILE A 127 -17.31 0.56 -6.06
CA ILE A 127 -17.95 1.87 -6.10
C ILE A 127 -19.32 1.79 -5.43
N PHE A 128 -19.68 2.81 -4.65
CA PHE A 128 -21.01 2.92 -4.07
C PHE A 128 -21.76 4.06 -4.77
N LEU A 129 -22.88 3.72 -5.38
CA LEU A 129 -23.60 4.58 -6.31
C LEU A 129 -24.59 5.49 -5.58
N ASP A 130 -24.52 6.79 -5.86
CA ASP A 130 -25.45 7.77 -5.29
C ASP A 130 -26.86 7.61 -5.85
N VAL A 131 -27.77 7.15 -4.98
CA VAL A 131 -29.23 7.13 -5.21
C VAL A 131 -29.93 7.68 -3.96
N SER A 132 -29.26 8.59 -3.25
CA SER A 132 -29.68 9.14 -1.96
C SER A 132 -31.01 9.92 -2.05
N ASN A 133 -31.35 10.46 -3.22
CA ASN A 133 -32.57 11.23 -3.48
C ASN A 133 -33.72 10.41 -4.09
N ALA A 134 -33.73 9.09 -3.91
CA ALA A 134 -34.78 8.13 -4.32
C ALA A 134 -34.97 7.88 -5.82
N PHE A 135 -34.20 8.53 -6.69
CA PHE A 135 -34.05 8.13 -8.09
C PHE A 135 -32.94 7.09 -8.21
N THR A 136 -33.21 5.98 -8.93
CA THR A 136 -32.32 4.81 -8.95
C THR A 136 -31.33 4.77 -10.12
N TYR A 137 -31.59 5.52 -11.19
CA TYR A 137 -30.71 5.64 -12.37
C TYR A 137 -30.24 4.28 -12.93
N LEU A 138 -31.12 3.27 -12.92
CA LEU A 138 -30.74 1.89 -13.27
C LEU A 138 -30.27 1.74 -14.73
N ASP A 139 -30.68 2.64 -15.62
CA ASP A 139 -30.17 2.74 -16.99
C ASP A 139 -28.67 3.08 -17.03
N VAL A 140 -28.24 4.06 -16.24
CA VAL A 140 -26.83 4.42 -16.08
C VAL A 140 -26.06 3.30 -15.39
N VAL A 141 -26.62 2.73 -14.33
CA VAL A 141 -26.01 1.63 -13.57
C VAL A 141 -25.81 0.40 -14.46
N GLU A 142 -26.80 0.08 -15.31
CA GLU A 142 -26.69 -1.00 -16.28
C GLU A 142 -25.55 -0.74 -17.27
N ARG A 143 -25.40 0.49 -17.77
CA ARG A 143 -24.28 0.86 -18.65
C ARG A 143 -22.93 0.66 -17.96
N ILE A 144 -22.80 1.09 -16.70
CA ILE A 144 -21.60 0.87 -15.88
C ILE A 144 -21.30 -0.64 -15.76
N CYS A 145 -22.32 -1.45 -15.49
CA CYS A 145 -22.14 -2.90 -15.36
C CYS A 145 -21.73 -3.59 -16.67
N GLN A 146 -22.27 -3.14 -17.81
CA GLN A 146 -21.90 -3.66 -19.12
C GLN A 146 -20.41 -3.41 -19.40
N ILE A 147 -19.95 -2.18 -19.20
CA ILE A 147 -18.56 -1.77 -19.42
C ILE A 147 -17.63 -2.48 -18.43
N ALA A 148 -17.99 -2.55 -17.14
CA ALA A 148 -17.20 -3.26 -16.14
C ALA A 148 -17.05 -4.76 -16.45
N ARG A 149 -18.09 -5.40 -17.01
CA ARG A 149 -18.01 -6.80 -17.46
C ARG A 149 -17.14 -6.98 -18.70
N GLU A 150 -17.22 -6.06 -19.65
CA GLU A 150 -16.33 -6.05 -20.81
C GLU A 150 -14.87 -5.95 -20.36
N MET A 151 -14.57 -4.99 -19.49
CA MET A 151 -13.24 -4.83 -18.88
C MET A 151 -12.77 -6.12 -18.17
N ARG A 152 -13.62 -6.73 -17.33
CA ARG A 152 -13.29 -8.00 -16.66
C ARG A 152 -13.06 -9.16 -17.63
N SER A 153 -13.76 -9.18 -18.76
CA SER A 153 -13.51 -10.19 -19.81
C SER A 153 -12.15 -10.03 -20.48
N ASN A 154 -11.57 -8.82 -20.42
CA ASN A 154 -10.21 -8.51 -20.86
C ASN A 154 -9.16 -8.68 -19.73
N GLY A 155 -9.52 -9.24 -18.57
CA GLY A 155 -8.60 -9.44 -17.45
C GLY A 155 -8.40 -8.24 -16.53
N ILE A 156 -9.14 -7.14 -16.76
CA ILE A 156 -9.08 -5.92 -15.95
C ILE A 156 -9.95 -6.07 -14.72
N LYS A 157 -9.41 -5.74 -13.54
CA LYS A 157 -10.11 -5.81 -12.26
C LYS A 157 -11.04 -4.60 -12.04
N ALA A 158 -12.04 -4.42 -12.89
CA ALA A 158 -13.06 -3.38 -12.70
C ALA A 158 -13.79 -3.56 -11.35
N PRO A 159 -14.10 -2.47 -10.61
CA PRO A 159 -14.65 -2.54 -9.26
C PRO A 159 -16.04 -3.19 -9.22
N GLN A 160 -16.38 -3.75 -8.06
CA GLN A 160 -17.75 -4.18 -7.76
C GLN A 160 -18.64 -2.96 -7.45
N ILE A 161 -19.95 -3.16 -7.32
CA ILE A 161 -20.90 -2.07 -7.05
C ILE A 161 -21.79 -2.36 -5.84
N CYS A 162 -22.19 -1.30 -5.15
CA CYS A 162 -23.33 -1.27 -4.23
C CYS A 162 -24.05 0.09 -4.31
N PHE A 163 -25.16 0.26 -3.58
CA PHE A 163 -25.98 1.48 -3.64
C PHE A 163 -26.01 2.19 -2.29
N LEU A 164 -26.03 3.53 -2.32
CA LEU A 164 -26.28 4.40 -1.18
C LEU A 164 -27.65 5.08 -1.31
N THR A 165 -28.52 4.84 -0.34
CA THR A 165 -29.88 5.39 -0.26
C THR A 165 -30.06 6.23 1.00
N TYR A 166 -30.92 7.26 0.96
CA TYR A 166 -31.25 8.04 2.16
C TYR A 166 -32.72 8.50 2.18
N ALA A 167 -33.13 9.36 1.25
CA ALA A 167 -34.52 9.78 1.10
C ALA A 167 -35.40 8.56 0.81
N VAL A 168 -36.45 8.38 1.62
CA VAL A 168 -37.37 7.23 1.57
C VAL A 168 -36.63 5.89 1.36
N SER A 169 -35.55 5.70 2.13
CA SER A 169 -34.56 4.63 1.96
C SER A 169 -35.18 3.25 1.78
N GLY A 170 -36.18 2.87 2.59
CA GLY A 170 -36.84 1.57 2.50
C GLY A 170 -37.51 1.34 1.14
N ARG A 171 -38.23 2.35 0.63
CA ARG A 171 -38.85 2.31 -0.70
C ARG A 171 -37.82 2.21 -1.82
N THR A 172 -36.75 2.98 -1.72
CA THR A 172 -35.67 2.98 -2.72
C THR A 172 -34.94 1.63 -2.75
N ILE A 173 -34.63 1.06 -1.58
CA ILE A 173 -34.02 -0.27 -1.43
C ILE A 173 -34.92 -1.35 -2.05
N ASN A 174 -36.22 -1.33 -1.76
CA ASN A 174 -37.19 -2.24 -2.36
C ASN A 174 -37.19 -2.14 -3.90
N SER A 175 -37.20 -0.91 -4.44
CA SER A 175 -37.19 -0.67 -5.88
C SER A 175 -35.92 -1.21 -6.55
N ILE A 176 -34.75 -0.99 -5.94
CA ILE A 176 -33.46 -1.51 -6.41
C ILE A 176 -33.46 -3.03 -6.37
N TYR A 177 -33.96 -3.64 -5.29
CA TYR A 177 -34.08 -5.09 -5.19
C TYR A 177 -34.95 -5.66 -6.32
N ASP A 178 -36.16 -5.15 -6.48
CA ASP A 178 -37.14 -5.67 -7.45
C ASP A 178 -36.63 -5.54 -8.90
N ASN A 179 -35.91 -4.45 -9.20
CA ASN A 179 -35.51 -4.13 -10.56
C ASN A 179 -34.10 -4.56 -10.95
N PHE A 180 -33.24 -4.88 -9.99
CA PHE A 180 -31.84 -5.24 -10.24
C PHE A 180 -31.46 -6.59 -9.62
N TYR A 181 -31.54 -6.72 -8.29
CA TYR A 181 -31.04 -7.90 -7.58
C TYR A 181 -31.94 -9.13 -7.73
N ALA A 182 -33.26 -8.99 -7.61
CA ALA A 182 -34.22 -10.08 -7.77
C ALA A 182 -34.19 -10.67 -9.19
N LYS A 183 -33.89 -9.83 -10.19
CA LYS A 183 -33.68 -10.23 -11.58
C LYS A 183 -32.31 -10.85 -11.85
N LYS A 184 -31.43 -10.91 -10.83
CA LYS A 184 -30.06 -11.43 -10.92
C LYS A 184 -29.24 -10.73 -12.01
N LEU A 185 -29.39 -9.41 -12.15
CA LEU A 185 -28.59 -8.63 -13.08
C LEU A 185 -27.17 -8.46 -12.51
N TYR A 186 -26.15 -8.87 -13.27
CA TYR A 186 -24.72 -8.67 -12.97
C TYR A 186 -24.24 -9.19 -11.59
N PRO A 187 -24.56 -10.44 -11.19
CA PRO A 187 -24.25 -10.95 -9.84
C PRO A 187 -22.77 -11.04 -9.51
N ASP A 188 -21.91 -11.11 -10.52
CA ASP A 188 -20.44 -11.08 -10.43
C ASP A 188 -19.90 -9.68 -10.05
N LEU A 189 -20.67 -8.63 -10.33
CA LEU A 189 -20.33 -7.25 -9.99
C LEU A 189 -20.89 -6.80 -8.64
N TRP A 190 -21.71 -7.59 -7.95
CA TRP A 190 -22.25 -7.18 -6.65
C TRP A 190 -21.16 -7.18 -5.59
N PHE A 191 -20.92 -6.04 -4.94
CA PHE A 191 -20.06 -6.00 -3.78
C PHE A 191 -20.77 -6.70 -2.62
N ARG A 192 -20.09 -7.67 -2.02
CA ARG A 192 -20.64 -8.51 -0.95
C ARG A 192 -19.88 -8.27 0.35
N TRP A 193 -20.63 -8.12 1.44
CA TRP A 193 -20.11 -8.00 2.79
C TRP A 193 -20.82 -9.00 3.68
N ASN A 194 -20.06 -9.78 4.47
CA ASN A 194 -20.58 -10.87 5.31
C ASN A 194 -21.48 -11.86 4.52
N GLY A 195 -21.04 -12.24 3.31
CA GLY A 195 -21.70 -13.23 2.46
C GLY A 195 -22.91 -12.73 1.65
N LYS A 196 -23.47 -11.55 1.95
CA LYS A 196 -24.62 -10.97 1.25
C LYS A 196 -24.25 -9.72 0.46
N PRO A 197 -25.02 -9.34 -0.57
CA PRO A 197 -24.81 -8.06 -1.24
C PRO A 197 -24.93 -6.91 -0.23
N LEU A 198 -24.05 -5.92 -0.33
CA LEU A 198 -24.07 -4.75 0.54
C LEU A 198 -25.07 -3.71 0.00
N ILE A 199 -25.81 -3.07 0.90
CA ILE A 199 -26.52 -1.82 0.59
C ILE A 199 -26.34 -0.83 1.75
N LEU A 200 -26.11 0.43 1.40
CA LEU A 200 -25.93 1.52 2.35
C LEU A 200 -27.26 2.29 2.45
N GLY A 201 -27.87 2.31 3.64
CA GLY A 201 -29.21 2.88 3.82
C GLY A 201 -29.81 2.58 5.18
N ASN A 202 -31.04 3.02 5.42
CA ASN A 202 -31.68 2.89 6.73
C ASN A 202 -32.35 1.51 6.91
N PRO A 203 -31.82 0.60 7.75
CA PRO A 203 -32.41 -0.72 7.96
C PRO A 203 -33.72 -0.69 8.77
N ASN A 204 -34.05 0.46 9.37
CA ASN A 204 -35.21 0.65 10.23
C ASN A 204 -36.34 1.45 9.55
N ASP A 205 -36.21 1.73 8.26
CA ASP A 205 -37.29 2.35 7.48
C ASP A 205 -38.51 1.41 7.45
N ALA A 206 -39.67 1.94 7.81
CA ALA A 206 -40.91 1.16 7.93
C ALA A 206 -41.43 0.62 6.58
N GLU A 207 -41.03 1.22 5.46
CA GLU A 207 -41.41 0.74 4.14
C GLU A 207 -40.50 -0.40 3.65
N LEU A 208 -39.35 -0.65 4.28
CA LEU A 208 -38.42 -1.71 3.87
C LEU A 208 -39.03 -3.10 4.13
N ARG A 209 -39.19 -3.90 3.07
CA ARG A 209 -39.83 -5.21 3.20
C ARG A 209 -38.91 -6.23 3.88
N PRO A 210 -39.42 -7.12 4.77
CA PRO A 210 -38.58 -8.07 5.51
C PRO A 210 -37.71 -8.99 4.65
N GLU A 211 -38.25 -9.49 3.53
CA GLU A 211 -37.50 -10.36 2.61
C GLU A 211 -36.36 -9.62 1.91
N VAL A 212 -36.57 -8.35 1.58
CA VAL A 212 -35.53 -7.48 1.00
C VAL A 212 -34.46 -7.17 2.04
N LYS A 213 -34.87 -6.85 3.27
CA LYS A 213 -33.95 -6.64 4.40
C LYS A 213 -33.07 -7.86 4.66
N ASN A 214 -33.64 -9.07 4.57
CA ASN A 214 -32.91 -10.31 4.78
C ASN A 214 -31.94 -10.67 3.64
N PHE A 215 -32.19 -10.17 2.41
CA PHE A 215 -31.33 -10.41 1.25
C PHE A 215 -29.99 -9.66 1.36
N PHE A 216 -29.98 -8.46 1.93
CA PHE A 216 -28.80 -7.61 2.01
C PHE A 216 -28.06 -7.75 3.35
N THR A 217 -26.77 -7.44 3.32
CA THR A 217 -26.09 -6.84 4.47
C THR A 217 -26.35 -5.33 4.38
N ILE A 218 -27.02 -4.76 5.39
CA ILE A 218 -27.34 -3.34 5.42
C ILE A 218 -26.44 -2.63 6.43
N LYS A 219 -25.80 -1.54 6.00
CA LYS A 219 -25.12 -0.60 6.89
C LYS A 219 -25.89 0.71 6.87
N TYR A 220 -26.26 1.22 8.06
CA TYR A 220 -26.79 2.57 8.16
C TYR A 220 -25.73 3.54 7.65
N SER A 221 -26.08 4.41 6.72
CA SER A 221 -25.10 5.27 6.08
C SER A 221 -25.64 6.66 5.85
N TRP A 222 -24.91 7.64 6.38
CA TRP A 222 -25.08 9.06 6.10
C TRP A 222 -23.78 9.82 6.43
N ALA A 223 -23.78 11.14 6.25
CA ALA A 223 -22.72 12.00 6.77
C ALA A 223 -22.87 12.20 8.29
N PHE A 224 -21.76 12.32 9.00
CA PHE A 224 -21.68 12.70 10.43
C PHE A 224 -22.58 11.84 11.33
N THR A 225 -22.63 10.54 11.08
CA THR A 225 -23.48 9.64 11.87
C THR A 225 -22.85 9.35 13.22
N ASP A 226 -23.65 9.02 14.23
CA ASP A 226 -23.16 8.64 15.56
C ASP A 226 -22.60 7.20 15.57
N THR A 227 -21.54 6.96 14.80
CA THR A 227 -20.78 5.71 14.74
C THR A 227 -20.17 5.37 16.11
N LYS A 228 -19.83 6.38 16.92
CA LYS A 228 -19.36 6.21 18.29
C LYS A 228 -20.33 5.38 19.12
N ASN A 229 -21.64 5.62 19.02
CA ASN A 229 -22.60 4.94 19.90
C ASN A 229 -23.43 3.87 19.19
N ASN A 230 -23.47 3.85 17.86
CA ASN A 230 -24.34 2.96 17.11
C ASN A 230 -23.54 1.98 16.23
N PRO A 231 -23.73 0.65 16.39
CA PRO A 231 -23.10 -0.35 15.52
C PRO A 231 -23.73 -0.36 14.12
N ASN A 232 -23.04 -0.98 13.17
CA ASN A 232 -23.46 -1.13 11.77
C ASN A 232 -23.67 0.20 11.03
N HIS A 233 -22.98 1.25 11.46
CA HIS A 233 -22.94 2.52 10.74
C HIS A 233 -21.69 2.60 9.88
N TRP A 234 -21.86 2.84 8.58
CA TRP A 234 -20.78 3.18 7.66
C TRP A 234 -21.05 4.56 7.11
N GLN A 235 -20.21 5.53 7.45
CA GLN A 235 -20.41 6.91 7.03
C GLN A 235 -19.67 7.21 5.72
N TRP A 236 -20.25 8.07 4.89
CA TRP A 236 -19.61 8.55 3.65
C TRP A 236 -18.95 9.92 3.83
N LEU A 237 -19.15 10.61 4.95
CA LEU A 237 -18.46 11.86 5.27
C LEU A 237 -18.40 12.06 6.78
N ASP A 238 -17.27 12.56 7.28
CA ASP A 238 -17.08 12.85 8.70
C ASP A 238 -16.18 14.08 8.94
N GLU A 239 -16.11 14.51 10.20
CA GLU A 239 -15.18 15.54 10.70
C GLU A 239 -13.77 14.97 10.94
N THR A 240 -12.76 15.84 11.05
CA THR A 240 -11.41 15.41 11.51
C THR A 240 -11.32 15.62 13.03
N PRO A 241 -10.81 14.65 13.82
CA PRO A 241 -10.45 13.28 13.41
C PRO A 241 -11.70 12.44 13.20
N GLN A 242 -11.71 11.60 12.15
CA GLN A 242 -12.88 10.77 11.85
C GLN A 242 -13.09 9.72 12.94
N ASP A 243 -14.36 9.47 13.23
CA ASP A 243 -14.82 8.25 13.87
C ASP A 243 -14.90 7.11 12.84
N TYR A 244 -14.97 5.88 13.35
CA TYR A 244 -15.05 4.68 12.52
C TYR A 244 -16.31 3.86 12.84
N GLY A 245 -16.87 3.26 11.81
CA GLY A 245 -17.92 2.27 11.91
C GLY A 245 -17.42 0.95 12.47
N TRP A 246 -18.29 0.23 13.18
CA TRP A 246 -18.00 -1.08 13.76
C TRP A 246 -19.28 -1.94 13.78
N SER A 247 -19.12 -3.26 13.78
CA SER A 247 -20.27 -4.19 13.83
C SER A 247 -20.13 -5.28 14.87
N VAL A 248 -18.91 -5.76 15.11
CA VAL A 248 -18.63 -6.81 16.09
C VAL A 248 -18.46 -6.19 17.48
N ALA A 249 -17.52 -5.26 17.61
CA ALA A 249 -17.27 -4.54 18.85
C ALA A 249 -16.75 -3.13 18.56
N LYS A 250 -17.04 -2.18 19.44
CA LYS A 250 -16.70 -0.76 19.26
C LYS A 250 -15.21 -0.48 19.09
N HIS A 251 -14.33 -1.36 19.58
CA HIS A 251 -12.87 -1.21 19.45
C HIS A 251 -12.30 -1.90 18.20
N ILE A 252 -13.13 -2.57 17.38
CA ILE A 252 -12.72 -3.22 16.14
C ILE A 252 -13.21 -2.34 14.98
N PRO A 253 -12.33 -1.50 14.41
CA PRO A 253 -12.71 -0.61 13.32
C PRO A 253 -13.02 -1.39 12.05
N GLU A 254 -14.25 -1.28 11.57
CA GLU A 254 -14.70 -1.91 10.34
C GLU A 254 -14.56 -0.96 9.15
N GLN A 255 -15.03 0.28 9.27
CA GLN A 255 -15.03 1.25 8.19
C GLN A 255 -14.63 2.66 8.67
N ILE A 256 -13.82 3.37 7.87
CA ILE A 256 -13.59 4.80 8.03
C ILE A 256 -13.78 5.52 6.70
N THR A 257 -14.18 6.79 6.74
CA THR A 257 -14.31 7.62 5.53
C THR A 257 -13.15 8.59 5.41
N VAL A 258 -12.77 8.92 4.18
CA VAL A 258 -11.80 9.98 3.87
C VAL A 258 -12.39 10.89 2.80
N SER A 259 -12.15 12.20 2.90
CA SER A 259 -12.63 13.15 1.90
C SER A 259 -11.71 14.36 1.74
N THR A 260 -11.78 15.02 0.59
CA THR A 260 -10.96 16.23 0.36
C THR A 260 -11.59 17.47 0.96
N ALA A 261 -12.90 17.53 1.15
CA ALA A 261 -13.63 18.67 1.71
C ALA A 261 -14.92 18.20 2.41
N GLN A 262 -15.73 19.14 2.93
CA GLN A 262 -17.13 18.90 3.31
C GLN A 262 -18.05 19.72 2.39
N HIS A 263 -19.31 19.93 2.81
CA HIS A 263 -20.24 20.82 2.11
C HIS A 263 -19.74 22.27 2.19
N PRO A 264 -19.85 23.09 1.11
CA PRO A 264 -19.46 24.50 1.14
C PRO A 264 -20.14 25.33 2.24
N THR A 265 -21.31 24.90 2.71
CA THR A 265 -22.06 25.50 3.83
C THR A 265 -21.36 25.35 5.18
N THR A 266 -20.47 24.36 5.34
CA THR A 266 -19.63 24.19 6.54
C THR A 266 -18.35 25.01 6.49
N SER A 267 -18.03 25.61 5.34
CA SER A 267 -16.76 26.31 5.07
C SER A 267 -15.50 25.44 5.27
N CYS A 268 -15.62 24.11 5.19
CA CYS A 268 -14.50 23.18 5.20
C CYS A 268 -14.16 22.73 3.75
N GLY A 269 -13.13 23.33 3.18
CA GLY A 269 -12.61 23.07 1.82
C GLY A 269 -11.37 22.17 1.81
N LYS A 270 -10.74 22.05 0.64
CA LYS A 270 -9.55 21.21 0.39
C LYS A 270 -8.31 21.60 1.19
N THR A 271 -8.23 22.86 1.62
CA THR A 271 -7.16 23.39 2.48
C THR A 271 -7.54 23.47 3.96
N PHE A 272 -8.71 22.96 4.37
CA PHE A 272 -9.01 22.81 5.79
C PHE A 272 -8.08 21.76 6.40
N TYR A 273 -7.22 22.19 7.32
CA TYR A 273 -6.18 21.36 7.92
C TYR A 273 -5.89 21.85 9.34
N ASN A 274 -5.59 20.94 10.27
CA ASN A 274 -5.37 21.24 11.68
C ASN A 274 -6.49 22.09 12.29
N GLY A 275 -7.74 21.76 11.95
CA GLY A 275 -8.94 22.40 12.49
C GLY A 275 -9.25 23.81 11.95
N SER A 276 -8.60 24.25 10.86
CA SER A 276 -8.85 25.59 10.29
C SER A 276 -8.86 25.61 8.76
N GLN A 277 -9.76 26.41 8.18
CA GLN A 277 -9.83 26.71 6.75
C GLN A 277 -8.88 27.85 6.40
N GLN A 278 -8.08 27.71 5.34
CA GLN A 278 -7.28 28.82 4.83
C GLN A 278 -8.16 29.88 4.15
N ALA A 279 -7.75 31.14 4.25
CA ALA A 279 -8.44 32.24 3.60
C ALA A 279 -8.47 32.05 2.07
N VAL A 280 -9.61 32.39 1.47
CA VAL A 280 -9.84 32.27 0.03
C VAL A 280 -9.92 33.63 -0.65
N ASN A 281 -9.54 33.68 -1.92
CA ASN A 281 -9.62 34.90 -2.72
C ASN A 281 -11.06 35.21 -3.22
N SER A 282 -11.21 36.22 -4.08
CA SER A 282 -12.50 36.62 -4.64
C SER A 282 -13.22 35.51 -5.43
N ASN A 283 -12.46 34.54 -5.95
CA ASN A 283 -12.96 33.38 -6.71
C ASN A 283 -13.14 32.14 -5.83
N TYR A 284 -13.04 32.29 -4.50
CA TYR A 284 -13.20 31.20 -3.54
C TYR A 284 -12.19 30.07 -3.75
N VAL A 285 -10.94 30.42 -4.06
CA VAL A 285 -9.83 29.46 -4.15
C VAL A 285 -8.65 29.89 -3.28
N CYS A 286 -7.81 28.91 -2.92
CA CYS A 286 -6.58 29.10 -2.16
C CYS A 286 -5.35 28.71 -3.02
N ALA A 287 -4.17 29.22 -2.69
CA ALA A 287 -2.92 28.84 -3.36
C ALA A 287 -2.58 27.35 -3.14
N ASP A 288 -2.98 26.81 -1.99
CA ASP A 288 -2.70 25.42 -1.60
C ASP A 288 -3.82 24.44 -1.95
N THR A 289 -4.87 24.89 -2.66
CA THR A 289 -6.02 24.06 -3.05
C THR A 289 -5.61 22.77 -3.75
N ASP A 290 -4.51 22.77 -4.50
CA ASP A 290 -4.12 21.62 -5.30
C ASP A 290 -3.28 20.59 -4.49
N LYS A 291 -2.82 20.96 -3.28
CA LYS A 291 -1.95 20.12 -2.43
C LYS A 291 -2.68 19.00 -1.68
N GLY A 292 -4.01 19.09 -1.54
CA GLY A 292 -4.84 18.10 -0.87
C GLY A 292 -4.51 17.90 0.61
N LEU A 293 -4.33 19.00 1.35
CA LEU A 293 -3.94 18.98 2.77
C LEU A 293 -4.94 18.23 3.65
N ARG A 294 -6.24 18.52 3.50
CA ARG A 294 -7.30 17.81 4.23
C ARG A 294 -7.32 16.32 3.90
N PHE A 295 -7.12 16.00 2.62
CA PHE A 295 -7.16 14.62 2.17
C PHE A 295 -6.03 13.81 2.80
N ALA A 296 -4.83 14.39 2.88
CA ALA A 296 -3.71 13.79 3.60
C ALA A 296 -4.05 13.57 5.09
N GLU A 297 -4.56 14.59 5.79
CA GLU A 297 -4.95 14.47 7.21
C GLU A 297 -5.95 13.34 7.47
N GLN A 298 -6.98 13.26 6.62
CA GLN A 298 -8.02 12.24 6.69
C GLN A 298 -7.45 10.83 6.43
N TRP A 299 -6.55 10.68 5.45
CA TRP A 299 -5.89 9.41 5.17
C TRP A 299 -4.91 8.99 6.25
N GLU A 300 -4.12 9.90 6.81
CA GLU A 300 -3.20 9.59 7.90
C GLU A 300 -3.98 9.09 9.12
N ARG A 301 -5.14 9.68 9.42
CA ARG A 301 -6.06 9.14 10.42
C ARG A 301 -6.56 7.73 10.06
N ALA A 302 -6.92 7.48 8.80
CA ALA A 302 -7.36 6.16 8.36
C ALA A 302 -6.26 5.08 8.52
N LEU A 303 -5.01 5.40 8.18
CA LEU A 303 -3.86 4.52 8.37
C LEU A 303 -3.60 4.24 9.87
N GLN A 304 -3.75 5.24 10.73
CA GLN A 304 -3.63 5.08 12.19
C GLN A 304 -4.74 4.20 12.78
N VAL A 305 -5.98 4.34 12.31
CA VAL A 305 -7.12 3.54 12.75
C VAL A 305 -7.01 2.10 12.23
N ASN A 306 -6.42 1.90 11.05
CA ASN A 306 -6.23 0.61 10.41
C ASN A 306 -7.53 -0.22 10.27
N PRO A 307 -8.61 0.35 9.69
CA PRO A 307 -9.89 -0.37 9.52
C PRO A 307 -9.77 -1.47 8.46
N GLN A 308 -10.82 -2.28 8.33
CA GLN A 308 -10.94 -3.22 7.19
C GLN A 308 -11.30 -2.50 5.89
N VAL A 309 -12.12 -1.44 5.99
CA VAL A 309 -12.64 -0.69 4.84
C VAL A 309 -12.33 0.80 4.96
N VAL A 310 -11.80 1.39 3.89
CA VAL A 310 -11.79 2.85 3.69
C VAL A 310 -12.79 3.22 2.62
N MET A 311 -13.69 4.17 2.88
CA MET A 311 -14.57 4.75 1.86
C MET A 311 -14.10 6.16 1.51
N ILE A 312 -13.95 6.44 0.22
CA ILE A 312 -13.45 7.71 -0.29
C ILE A 312 -14.62 8.53 -0.83
N THR A 313 -14.71 9.77 -0.38
CA THR A 313 -15.70 10.76 -0.81
C THR A 313 -14.99 11.95 -1.45
N GLN A 314 -15.12 12.17 -2.75
CA GLN A 314 -15.89 11.40 -3.75
C GLN A 314 -15.26 11.54 -5.14
N TRP A 315 -15.74 10.79 -6.14
CA TRP A 315 -15.21 10.88 -7.49
C TRP A 315 -15.70 12.12 -8.27
N ASN A 316 -17.00 12.20 -8.59
CA ASN A 316 -17.51 13.01 -9.71
C ASN A 316 -18.85 13.74 -9.48
N GLU A 317 -19.09 14.36 -8.33
CA GLU A 317 -20.29 15.21 -8.13
C GLU A 317 -20.09 16.61 -8.73
N TRP A 318 -20.00 16.68 -10.06
CA TRP A 318 -19.58 17.90 -10.74
C TRP A 318 -20.55 19.08 -10.62
N VAL A 319 -21.83 18.84 -10.30
CA VAL A 319 -22.88 19.86 -10.34
C VAL A 319 -23.60 20.01 -9.01
N ALA A 320 -24.00 21.25 -8.68
CA ALA A 320 -24.85 21.56 -7.54
C ALA A 320 -26.03 22.46 -7.91
N TYR A 321 -27.12 22.33 -7.17
CA TYR A 321 -28.34 23.09 -7.38
C TYR A 321 -28.25 24.50 -6.77
N ARG A 322 -28.47 25.53 -7.59
CA ARG A 322 -28.43 26.93 -7.12
C ARG A 322 -29.64 27.30 -6.27
N GLN A 323 -29.38 27.83 -5.08
CA GLN A 323 -30.39 28.34 -4.15
C GLN A 323 -30.12 29.80 -3.74
N ILE A 324 -31.10 30.45 -3.12
CA ILE A 324 -30.99 31.82 -2.60
C ILE A 324 -31.04 31.77 -1.08
N ASN A 325 -30.04 32.37 -0.43
CA ASN A 325 -29.95 32.48 1.01
C ASN A 325 -31.10 33.35 1.52
N ASP A 326 -31.95 32.79 2.38
CA ASP A 326 -33.08 33.50 3.01
C ASP A 326 -32.65 34.36 4.21
N GLY A 327 -31.38 34.26 4.61
CA GLY A 327 -30.79 34.90 5.78
C GLY A 327 -30.39 33.90 6.88
N SER A 328 -30.69 32.61 6.73
CA SER A 328 -30.32 31.55 7.67
C SER A 328 -28.82 31.26 7.71
N MET A 329 -28.11 31.49 6.60
CA MET A 329 -26.68 31.22 6.48
C MET A 329 -25.88 32.52 6.58
N THR A 330 -25.02 32.63 7.59
CA THR A 330 -24.17 33.81 7.83
C THR A 330 -22.77 33.68 7.23
N THR A 331 -22.35 32.47 6.87
CA THR A 331 -21.09 32.17 6.20
C THR A 331 -21.29 31.14 5.10
N PHE A 332 -20.57 31.29 3.99
CA PHE A 332 -20.58 30.34 2.88
C PHE A 332 -19.19 30.28 2.27
N ALA A 333 -18.66 29.06 2.08
CA ALA A 333 -17.38 28.85 1.41
C ALA A 333 -16.24 29.73 1.98
N GLY A 334 -16.14 29.80 3.31
CA GLY A 334 -15.09 30.55 4.02
C GLY A 334 -15.25 32.07 4.01
N ARG A 335 -16.38 32.62 3.53
CA ARG A 335 -16.67 34.07 3.49
C ARG A 335 -18.02 34.40 4.12
N PRO A 336 -18.23 35.65 4.59
CA PRO A 336 -19.54 36.10 5.06
C PRO A 336 -20.60 35.98 3.95
N ALA A 337 -21.79 35.51 4.32
CA ALA A 337 -22.95 35.40 3.45
C ALA A 337 -24.10 36.26 4.00
N LYS A 338 -24.90 36.85 3.11
CA LYS A 338 -26.08 37.64 3.47
C LYS A 338 -27.33 37.13 2.77
N LYS A 339 -28.49 37.54 3.29
CA LYS A 339 -29.78 37.31 2.66
C LYS A 339 -29.77 37.83 1.21
N GLY A 340 -30.23 37.01 0.29
CA GLY A 340 -30.26 37.28 -1.15
C GLY A 340 -29.05 36.75 -1.93
N ASP A 341 -27.99 36.32 -1.26
CA ASP A 341 -26.84 35.70 -1.94
C ASP A 341 -27.20 34.34 -2.53
N SER A 342 -26.56 33.97 -3.64
CA SER A 342 -26.67 32.62 -4.20
C SER A 342 -25.74 31.66 -3.45
N PHE A 343 -26.21 30.44 -3.20
CA PHE A 343 -25.41 29.40 -2.58
C PHE A 343 -25.69 28.02 -3.19
N PHE A 344 -24.76 27.09 -2.94
CA PHE A 344 -24.72 25.74 -3.49
C PHE A 344 -24.35 24.76 -2.37
N VAL A 345 -25.20 23.76 -2.13
CA VAL A 345 -25.08 22.88 -0.95
C VAL A 345 -24.01 21.81 -1.15
N ASP A 346 -23.90 21.26 -2.35
CA ASP A 346 -23.11 20.05 -2.58
C ASP A 346 -21.68 20.40 -2.97
N VAL A 347 -21.49 21.22 -4.00
CA VAL A 347 -20.20 21.63 -4.56
C VAL A 347 -20.27 23.09 -5.05
N PHE A 348 -19.15 23.81 -5.04
CA PHE A 348 -19.16 25.24 -5.38
C PHE A 348 -17.95 25.71 -6.20
N SER A 349 -16.73 25.58 -5.68
CA SER A 349 -15.51 26.05 -6.34
C SER A 349 -14.44 24.96 -6.31
N LYS A 350 -13.28 25.20 -6.97
CA LYS A 350 -12.11 24.30 -6.89
C LYS A 350 -11.71 23.96 -5.44
N GLU A 351 -11.90 24.89 -4.50
CA GLU A 351 -11.59 24.71 -3.08
C GLU A 351 -12.72 24.02 -2.30
N PHE A 352 -13.97 24.35 -2.60
CA PHE A 352 -15.14 23.85 -1.88
C PHE A 352 -15.89 22.82 -2.73
N ASN A 353 -15.25 21.68 -2.95
CA ASN A 353 -15.83 20.45 -3.49
C ASN A 353 -15.09 19.22 -2.94
N ARG A 354 -15.76 18.07 -2.96
CA ARG A 354 -15.21 16.79 -2.49
C ARG A 354 -14.63 15.93 -3.62
N ASP A 355 -14.74 16.37 -4.86
CA ASP A 355 -14.40 15.60 -6.04
C ASP A 355 -12.89 15.41 -6.20
N ILE A 356 -12.51 14.22 -6.64
CA ILE A 356 -11.12 13.84 -6.95
C ILE A 356 -10.94 13.39 -8.40
N ALA A 357 -12.02 13.33 -9.18
CA ALA A 357 -11.94 13.07 -10.61
C ALA A 357 -11.09 14.16 -11.30
N PRO A 358 -10.32 13.80 -12.35
CA PRO A 358 -9.51 14.77 -13.06
C PRO A 358 -10.31 15.94 -13.65
N MET A 359 -9.73 17.13 -13.56
CA MET A 359 -10.35 18.35 -14.08
C MET A 359 -9.52 18.94 -15.23
N LYS A 360 -10.18 19.67 -16.14
CA LYS A 360 -9.47 20.39 -17.19
C LYS A 360 -8.76 21.61 -16.61
N GLY A 361 -7.44 21.67 -16.79
CA GLY A 361 -6.60 22.65 -16.10
C GLY A 361 -6.62 22.41 -14.58
N GLY A 362 -6.64 23.48 -13.78
CA GLY A 362 -6.77 23.37 -12.31
C GLY A 362 -5.76 22.41 -11.67
N TYR A 363 -6.24 21.45 -10.88
CA TYR A 363 -5.39 20.43 -10.25
C TYR A 363 -5.10 19.21 -11.15
N THR A 364 -5.62 19.17 -12.38
CA THR A 364 -5.49 18.01 -13.31
C THR A 364 -5.84 16.69 -12.61
N ASP A 365 -4.88 15.81 -12.39
CA ASP A 365 -5.00 14.48 -11.78
C ASP A 365 -4.24 14.34 -10.45
N ASN A 366 -3.82 15.45 -9.81
CA ASN A 366 -3.07 15.42 -8.54
C ASN A 366 -3.81 14.67 -7.42
N TYR A 367 -5.14 14.80 -7.35
CA TYR A 367 -5.95 14.10 -6.35
C TYR A 367 -6.05 12.59 -6.62
N TYR A 368 -6.02 12.19 -7.90
CA TYR A 368 -6.00 10.77 -8.28
C TYR A 368 -4.70 10.09 -7.83
N TYR A 369 -3.54 10.70 -8.08
CA TYR A 369 -2.26 10.13 -7.62
C TYR A 369 -2.09 10.20 -6.10
N GLN A 370 -2.66 11.22 -5.44
CA GLN A 370 -2.70 11.25 -3.97
C GLN A 370 -3.55 10.11 -3.42
N MET A 371 -4.75 9.87 -3.99
CA MET A 371 -5.60 8.74 -3.62
C MET A 371 -4.85 7.41 -3.79
N LEU A 372 -4.27 7.19 -4.97
CA LEU A 372 -3.54 5.96 -5.28
C LEU A 372 -2.37 5.73 -4.33
N SER A 373 -1.60 6.77 -4.02
CA SER A 373 -0.49 6.71 -3.05
C SER A 373 -0.95 6.19 -1.70
N TYR A 374 -2.07 6.70 -1.17
CA TYR A 374 -2.61 6.22 0.09
C TYR A 374 -3.24 4.83 0.01
N ILE A 375 -3.84 4.47 -1.12
CA ILE A 375 -4.34 3.11 -1.33
C ILE A 375 -3.17 2.11 -1.29
N ARG A 376 -2.05 2.40 -1.96
CA ARG A 376 -0.83 1.56 -1.87
C ARG A 376 -0.31 1.47 -0.44
N LYS A 377 -0.27 2.59 0.32
CA LYS A 377 0.10 2.55 1.75
C LYS A 377 -0.84 1.71 2.59
N PHE A 378 -2.15 1.74 2.31
CA PHE A 378 -3.17 1.00 3.07
C PHE A 378 -3.20 -0.48 2.72
N LYS A 379 -3.11 -0.83 1.43
CA LYS A 379 -3.26 -2.20 0.92
C LYS A 379 -1.94 -2.91 0.68
N GLY A 380 -0.79 -2.24 0.66
CA GLY A 380 0.45 -2.81 0.14
C GLY A 380 0.37 -3.04 -1.38
N ILE A 381 1.46 -3.53 -1.98
CA ILE A 381 1.52 -3.88 -3.40
C ILE A 381 2.27 -5.20 -3.60
N ASP A 382 2.12 -5.80 -4.78
CA ASP A 382 2.88 -6.99 -5.17
C ASP A 382 4.35 -6.63 -5.43
N LYS A 383 5.25 -7.58 -5.15
CA LYS A 383 6.68 -7.39 -5.38
C LYS A 383 7.01 -7.28 -6.88
N PRO A 384 7.83 -6.31 -7.31
CA PRO A 384 8.30 -6.23 -8.68
C PRO A 384 9.05 -7.50 -9.12
N GLU A 385 8.81 -7.94 -10.35
CA GLU A 385 9.53 -9.05 -10.96
C GLU A 385 10.96 -8.62 -11.32
N MET A 386 11.94 -9.48 -11.04
CA MET A 386 13.34 -9.22 -11.38
C MET A 386 13.55 -9.36 -12.90
N PRO A 387 14.38 -8.51 -13.53
CA PRO A 387 14.58 -8.58 -14.96
C PRO A 387 15.24 -9.90 -15.39
N VAL A 388 14.81 -10.42 -16.53
CA VAL A 388 15.49 -11.50 -17.26
C VAL A 388 15.84 -10.96 -18.64
N ARG A 389 17.13 -10.95 -18.97
CA ARG A 389 17.65 -10.30 -20.18
C ARG A 389 18.01 -11.30 -21.26
N ARG A 390 17.88 -10.86 -22.51
CA ARG A 390 18.34 -11.56 -23.72
C ARG A 390 18.99 -10.56 -24.67
N ASP A 391 19.97 -11.03 -25.44
CA ASP A 391 20.48 -10.29 -26.59
C ASP A 391 19.40 -10.34 -27.67
N ILE A 392 19.00 -9.17 -28.16
CA ILE A 392 17.91 -9.02 -29.12
C ILE A 392 18.47 -8.65 -30.48
N THR A 393 17.98 -9.29 -31.53
CA THR A 393 18.26 -8.91 -32.92
C THR A 393 17.07 -8.14 -33.47
N ILE A 394 17.30 -6.95 -34.04
CA ILE A 394 16.24 -6.15 -34.66
C ILE A 394 16.02 -6.60 -36.11
N ASP A 395 15.20 -7.63 -36.31
CA ASP A 395 14.95 -8.26 -37.61
C ASP A 395 13.46 -8.55 -37.91
N GLY A 396 12.56 -8.33 -36.94
CA GLY A 396 11.13 -8.56 -37.06
C GLY A 396 10.69 -9.99 -36.70
N GLU A 397 11.58 -10.80 -36.12
CA GLU A 397 11.30 -12.16 -35.63
C GLU A 397 11.37 -12.22 -34.09
N PHE A 398 10.21 -12.17 -33.43
CA PHE A 398 10.13 -11.89 -31.99
C PHE A 398 10.39 -13.08 -31.03
N ASN A 399 11.06 -14.14 -31.48
CA ASN A 399 11.25 -15.35 -30.67
C ASN A 399 12.24 -15.14 -29.51
N ASP A 400 13.22 -14.27 -29.67
CA ASP A 400 14.21 -13.90 -28.65
C ASP A 400 13.60 -13.13 -27.46
N TRP A 401 12.44 -12.49 -27.66
CA TRP A 401 11.70 -11.80 -26.61
C TRP A 401 11.00 -12.72 -25.63
N GLN A 402 10.66 -13.97 -25.98
CA GLN A 402 9.74 -14.83 -25.22
C GLN A 402 10.07 -14.97 -23.73
N GLU A 403 11.36 -15.05 -23.40
CA GLU A 403 11.87 -15.22 -22.04
C GLU A 403 12.22 -13.90 -21.33
N VAL A 404 12.19 -12.76 -22.04
CA VAL A 404 12.48 -11.46 -21.45
C VAL A 404 11.43 -11.11 -20.39
N ARG A 405 11.92 -10.60 -19.26
CA ARG A 405 11.12 -10.15 -18.12
C ARG A 405 11.63 -8.82 -17.56
N PRO A 406 10.77 -8.04 -16.88
CA PRO A 406 9.34 -8.29 -16.68
C PRO A 406 8.51 -8.10 -17.96
N ILE A 407 7.30 -8.67 -17.99
CA ILE A 407 6.29 -8.31 -18.98
C ILE A 407 5.55 -7.09 -18.44
N TYR A 408 5.74 -5.95 -19.07
CA TYR A 408 4.96 -4.75 -18.77
C TYR A 408 3.65 -4.83 -19.53
N GLN A 409 2.53 -4.84 -18.82
CA GLN A 409 1.20 -4.97 -19.42
C GLN A 409 0.50 -3.63 -19.43
N ASP A 410 -0.32 -3.40 -20.46
CA ASP A 410 -1.34 -2.35 -20.49
C ASP A 410 -2.74 -2.96 -20.75
N GLN A 411 -3.80 -2.19 -20.54
CA GLN A 411 -5.17 -2.70 -20.50
C GLN A 411 -5.84 -2.67 -21.87
N LYS A 412 -6.09 -3.85 -22.43
CA LYS A 412 -6.86 -3.99 -23.66
C LYS A 412 -8.20 -3.22 -23.65
N GLY A 413 -8.44 -2.46 -24.71
CA GLY A 413 -9.73 -1.86 -25.08
C GLY A 413 -9.95 -0.42 -24.57
N ASP A 414 -8.91 0.34 -24.32
CA ASP A 414 -8.94 1.75 -23.91
C ASP A 414 -8.75 2.77 -25.07
N VAL A 415 -8.35 2.31 -26.26
CA VAL A 415 -8.37 3.08 -27.53
C VAL A 415 -9.78 3.40 -28.09
N THR A 416 -10.84 3.19 -27.32
CA THR A 416 -12.22 3.41 -27.77
C THR A 416 -12.48 4.87 -28.18
N HIS A 417 -13.17 5.04 -29.30
CA HIS A 417 -13.53 6.37 -29.81
C HIS A 417 -14.73 6.95 -29.06
N ARG A 418 -14.77 8.28 -28.96
CA ARG A 418 -15.90 9.04 -28.40
C ARG A 418 -16.74 9.64 -29.50
N ASN A 419 -18.05 9.48 -29.40
CA ASN A 419 -19.03 10.23 -30.18
C ASN A 419 -20.32 10.33 -29.37
N TYR A 420 -20.41 11.33 -28.49
CA TYR A 420 -21.50 11.43 -27.52
C TYR A 420 -21.83 12.89 -27.21
N TYR A 421 -23.11 13.17 -26.94
CA TYR A 421 -23.55 14.52 -26.59
C TYR A 421 -23.06 14.91 -25.19
N GLY A 422 -22.70 16.18 -25.04
CA GLY A 422 -22.48 16.81 -23.77
C GLY A 422 -23.79 17.08 -23.02
N TYR A 423 -23.62 17.56 -21.78
CA TYR A 423 -24.69 17.91 -20.85
C TYR A 423 -25.74 18.84 -21.46
N ASP A 424 -25.31 19.76 -22.32
CA ASP A 424 -26.17 20.75 -22.97
C ASP A 424 -26.99 20.22 -24.15
N MET A 425 -26.82 18.96 -24.53
CA MET A 425 -27.46 18.30 -25.67
C MET A 425 -27.23 18.95 -27.04
N THR A 426 -26.30 19.92 -27.13
CA THR A 426 -25.95 20.61 -28.39
C THR A 426 -24.48 20.49 -28.75
N THR A 427 -23.63 20.38 -27.75
CA THR A 427 -22.20 20.09 -27.89
C THR A 427 -22.03 18.59 -28.14
N LEU A 428 -21.46 18.23 -29.29
CA LEU A 428 -21.09 16.84 -29.59
C LEU A 428 -19.59 16.64 -29.30
N TYR A 429 -19.27 15.81 -28.31
CA TYR A 429 -17.89 15.42 -28.04
C TYR A 429 -17.47 14.30 -28.97
N THR A 430 -16.39 14.52 -29.74
CA THR A 430 -15.80 13.52 -30.62
C THR A 430 -14.33 13.32 -30.30
N ASN A 431 -13.89 12.06 -30.32
CA ASN A 431 -12.50 11.70 -30.20
C ASN A 431 -12.27 10.40 -30.98
N ASN A 432 -11.62 10.51 -32.14
CA ASN A 432 -11.33 9.37 -33.01
C ASN A 432 -9.82 9.10 -33.06
N THR A 433 -9.11 9.44 -31.99
CA THR A 433 -7.64 9.41 -31.96
C THR A 433 -7.09 8.06 -31.53
N GLY A 434 -7.85 7.26 -30.79
CA GLY A 434 -7.44 5.91 -30.38
C GLY A 434 -7.07 5.04 -31.58
N ARG A 435 -5.86 4.48 -31.54
CA ARG A 435 -5.30 3.51 -32.50
C ARG A 435 -4.18 2.73 -31.80
N ASN A 436 -3.85 1.55 -32.33
CA ASN A 436 -2.84 0.62 -31.79
C ASN A 436 -2.95 0.42 -30.26
N ASP A 437 -3.98 -0.31 -29.83
CA ASP A 437 -4.18 -0.74 -28.43
C ASP A 437 -2.98 -1.55 -27.94
N ILE A 438 -2.13 -0.98 -27.09
CA ILE A 438 -0.92 -1.65 -26.60
C ILE A 438 -1.34 -2.55 -25.45
N VAL A 439 -0.90 -3.80 -25.47
CA VAL A 439 -1.25 -4.77 -24.40
C VAL A 439 -0.02 -5.30 -23.67
N GLU A 440 1.15 -5.09 -24.26
CA GLU A 440 2.38 -5.64 -23.75
C GLU A 440 3.60 -4.83 -24.22
N SER A 441 4.55 -4.65 -23.33
CA SER A 441 5.86 -4.06 -23.56
C SER A 441 6.93 -4.84 -22.83
N ARG A 442 8.14 -4.84 -23.39
CA ARG A 442 9.34 -5.43 -22.76
C ARG A 442 10.55 -4.56 -23.05
N ALA A 443 11.54 -4.63 -22.18
CA ALA A 443 12.84 -4.02 -22.39
C ALA A 443 13.94 -5.02 -22.01
N SER A 444 15.02 -5.04 -22.78
CA SER A 444 16.18 -5.87 -22.51
C SER A 444 17.45 -5.09 -22.80
N ILE A 445 18.43 -5.13 -21.90
CA ILE A 445 19.72 -4.51 -22.12
C ILE A 445 20.74 -5.56 -22.55
N SER A 446 21.61 -5.18 -23.47
CA SER A 446 22.77 -5.96 -23.94
C SER A 446 24.07 -5.19 -23.65
N ALA A 447 25.20 -5.64 -24.20
CA ALA A 447 26.48 -4.94 -24.04
C ALA A 447 26.50 -3.53 -24.67
N ASP A 448 25.75 -3.32 -25.76
CA ASP A 448 25.87 -2.13 -26.60
C ASP A 448 24.57 -1.31 -26.73
N CYS A 449 23.42 -1.89 -26.36
CA CYS A 449 22.12 -1.23 -26.52
C CYS A 449 21.09 -1.65 -25.46
N VAL A 450 20.06 -0.83 -25.33
CA VAL A 450 18.77 -1.21 -24.74
C VAL A 450 17.80 -1.45 -25.88
N SER A 451 17.26 -2.66 -25.96
CA SER A 451 16.21 -3.02 -26.91
C SER A 451 14.84 -2.92 -26.24
N PHE A 452 13.85 -2.49 -27.00
CA PHE A 452 12.46 -2.39 -26.58
C PHE A 452 11.56 -3.18 -27.52
N TYR A 453 10.53 -3.77 -26.95
CA TYR A 453 9.48 -4.48 -27.66
C TYR A 453 8.12 -3.96 -27.21
N VAL A 454 7.19 -3.93 -28.14
CA VAL A 454 5.79 -3.62 -27.88
C VAL A 454 4.89 -4.48 -28.75
N ARG A 455 3.76 -4.92 -28.18
CA ARG A 455 2.73 -5.69 -28.89
C ARG A 455 1.37 -5.06 -28.67
N THR A 456 0.62 -4.98 -29.76
CA THR A 456 -0.74 -4.45 -29.78
C THR A 456 -1.79 -5.56 -29.81
N ALA A 457 -3.02 -5.25 -29.42
CA ALA A 457 -4.14 -6.18 -29.43
C ALA A 457 -4.51 -6.65 -30.86
N ASP A 458 -4.44 -5.71 -31.81
CA ASP A 458 -4.68 -5.91 -33.23
C ASP A 458 -3.43 -5.56 -34.05
N ASN A 459 -3.43 -5.83 -35.36
CA ASN A 459 -2.32 -5.48 -36.24
C ASN A 459 -2.01 -3.98 -36.19
N LEU A 460 -0.71 -3.65 -36.25
CA LEU A 460 -0.22 -2.28 -36.26
C LEU A 460 -0.78 -1.49 -37.45
N THR A 461 -1.19 -0.24 -37.21
CA THR A 461 -1.52 0.71 -38.29
C THR A 461 -0.27 1.07 -39.09
N PRO A 462 -0.41 1.69 -40.28
CA PRO A 462 0.74 2.06 -41.10
C PRO A 462 1.74 2.96 -40.37
N TYR A 463 3.03 2.59 -40.39
CA TYR A 463 4.12 3.36 -39.78
C TYR A 463 4.31 4.77 -40.36
N THR A 464 3.67 5.06 -41.50
CA THR A 464 3.64 6.39 -42.13
C THR A 464 2.66 7.35 -41.46
N ASP A 465 1.81 6.86 -40.56
CA ASP A 465 0.87 7.69 -39.82
C ASP A 465 1.64 8.65 -38.88
N PRO A 466 1.15 9.88 -38.68
CA PRO A 466 1.81 10.84 -37.80
C PRO A 466 1.77 10.35 -36.35
N ASN A 467 2.85 10.58 -35.58
CA ASN A 467 2.98 10.23 -34.16
C ASN A 467 2.78 8.72 -33.86
N TRP A 468 3.16 7.86 -34.80
CA TRP A 468 2.97 6.41 -34.73
C TRP A 468 3.90 5.75 -33.72
N MET A 469 3.33 4.98 -32.78
CA MET A 469 4.03 4.12 -31.81
C MET A 469 5.28 4.78 -31.20
N MET A 470 5.10 5.89 -30.51
CA MET A 470 6.19 6.65 -29.90
C MET A 470 6.64 6.06 -28.58
N LEU A 471 7.94 6.00 -28.34
CA LEU A 471 8.54 5.60 -27.05
C LEU A 471 9.19 6.81 -26.41
N PHE A 472 8.79 7.12 -25.18
CA PHE A 472 9.37 8.15 -24.34
C PHE A 472 10.24 7.47 -23.26
N ILE A 473 11.42 8.01 -23.02
CA ILE A 473 12.42 7.42 -22.11
C ILE A 473 12.93 8.50 -21.16
N ASP A 474 12.73 8.28 -19.86
CA ASP A 474 13.31 9.01 -18.76
C ASP A 474 14.53 8.21 -18.28
N THR A 475 15.72 8.67 -18.65
CA THR A 475 16.95 7.88 -18.50
C THR A 475 17.62 8.08 -17.15
N ASP A 476 17.23 9.11 -16.40
CA ASP A 476 17.79 9.47 -15.11
C ASP A 476 16.80 9.34 -13.94
N ASN A 477 15.55 8.92 -14.23
CA ASN A 477 14.42 8.82 -13.31
C ASN A 477 14.11 10.14 -12.60
N ASN A 478 14.34 11.26 -13.27
CA ASN A 478 14.18 12.58 -12.68
C ASN A 478 13.11 13.39 -13.40
N LYS A 479 11.96 13.54 -12.76
CA LYS A 479 10.83 14.32 -13.32
C LYS A 479 11.17 15.79 -13.61
N SER A 480 12.26 16.33 -13.06
CA SER A 480 12.70 17.72 -13.29
C SER A 480 13.57 17.91 -14.55
N THR A 481 14.04 16.82 -15.17
CA THR A 481 14.75 16.83 -16.46
C THR A 481 13.78 16.44 -17.59
N GLY A 482 14.19 16.63 -18.84
CA GLY A 482 13.37 16.24 -19.98
C GLY A 482 12.07 17.02 -20.18
N TRP A 483 11.25 16.57 -21.12
CA TRP A 483 9.86 17.00 -21.29
C TRP A 483 9.00 16.11 -20.39
N GLU A 484 8.42 16.69 -19.32
CA GLU A 484 7.67 15.91 -18.32
C GLU A 484 8.48 14.72 -17.77
N GLY A 485 9.78 14.88 -17.53
CA GLY A 485 10.68 13.79 -17.10
C GLY A 485 11.37 13.03 -18.24
N TYR A 486 10.81 13.04 -19.46
CA TYR A 486 11.37 12.25 -20.56
C TYR A 486 12.52 12.97 -21.26
N ASP A 487 13.72 12.41 -21.17
CA ASP A 487 14.92 12.91 -21.84
C ASP A 487 14.87 12.69 -23.35
N TYR A 488 14.34 11.54 -23.76
CA TYR A 488 14.35 11.07 -25.14
C TYR A 488 12.98 10.64 -25.62
N VAL A 489 12.78 10.77 -26.94
CA VAL A 489 11.63 10.23 -27.66
C VAL A 489 12.09 9.53 -28.94
N VAL A 490 11.49 8.37 -29.21
CA VAL A 490 11.67 7.57 -30.43
C VAL A 490 10.41 7.66 -31.29
N ASN A 491 10.54 7.44 -32.60
CA ASN A 491 9.44 7.52 -33.59
C ASN A 491 8.75 8.88 -33.69
N ASN A 492 9.38 9.96 -33.21
CA ASN A 492 8.89 11.33 -33.43
C ASN A 492 9.20 11.81 -34.87
N GLY A 493 8.64 11.14 -35.87
CA GLY A 493 8.92 11.34 -37.29
C GLY A 493 10.15 10.59 -37.80
N GLY A 494 10.30 10.50 -39.13
CA GLY A 494 11.44 9.83 -39.76
C GLY A 494 11.43 8.30 -39.64
N VAL A 495 10.25 7.69 -39.48
CA VAL A 495 10.07 6.23 -39.43
C VAL A 495 10.13 5.64 -40.84
N SER A 496 10.91 4.56 -41.01
CA SER A 496 10.97 3.73 -42.21
C SER A 496 10.77 2.26 -41.85
N ALA A 497 10.84 1.37 -42.84
CA ALA A 497 10.71 -0.07 -42.60
C ALA A 497 11.85 -0.69 -41.77
N THR A 498 13.00 -0.01 -41.63
CA THR A 498 14.18 -0.56 -40.95
C THR A 498 14.85 0.40 -39.97
N THR A 499 14.51 1.69 -40.00
CA THR A 499 15.09 2.70 -39.11
C THR A 499 14.10 3.76 -38.67
N THR A 500 14.38 4.41 -37.54
CA THR A 500 13.58 5.50 -36.99
C THR A 500 14.44 6.58 -36.31
N SER A 501 13.83 7.69 -35.88
CA SER A 501 14.50 8.77 -35.15
C SER A 501 14.59 8.49 -33.66
N LEU A 502 15.73 8.89 -33.07
CA LEU A 502 15.89 9.14 -31.64
C LEU A 502 16.12 10.63 -31.45
N LYS A 503 15.28 11.30 -30.67
CA LYS A 503 15.37 12.72 -30.38
C LYS A 503 15.51 12.97 -28.88
N ARG A 504 16.23 14.04 -28.52
CA ARG A 504 16.42 14.50 -27.14
C ARG A 504 15.68 15.80 -26.90
N TRP A 505 15.10 15.98 -25.73
CA TRP A 505 14.53 17.25 -25.31
C TRP A 505 15.64 18.26 -25.00
N ASN A 506 15.54 19.48 -25.52
CA ASN A 506 16.50 20.55 -25.25
C ASN A 506 15.96 21.66 -24.32
N GLY A 507 14.79 21.46 -23.72
CA GLY A 507 14.06 22.48 -22.94
C GLY A 507 12.92 23.17 -23.70
N SER A 508 12.86 23.04 -25.03
CA SER A 508 11.83 23.68 -25.85
C SER A 508 11.32 22.83 -27.02
N SER A 509 12.13 21.89 -27.51
CA SER A 509 11.81 21.06 -28.67
C SER A 509 12.59 19.76 -28.65
N TRP A 510 12.06 18.76 -29.38
CA TRP A 510 12.69 17.48 -29.62
C TRP A 510 13.70 17.58 -30.76
N VAL A 511 14.99 17.39 -30.46
CA VAL A 511 16.09 17.53 -31.43
C VAL A 511 16.70 16.16 -31.74
N GLN A 512 16.79 15.81 -33.03
CA GLN A 512 17.35 14.54 -33.48
C GLN A 512 18.80 14.34 -33.01
N GLN A 513 19.05 13.17 -32.44
CA GLN A 513 20.37 12.74 -31.97
C GLN A 513 20.92 11.58 -32.81
N ALA A 514 20.07 10.64 -33.20
CA ALA A 514 20.46 9.47 -33.97
C ALA A 514 19.32 8.96 -34.85
N THR A 515 19.70 8.06 -35.76
CA THR A 515 18.80 7.19 -36.50
C THR A 515 19.10 5.76 -36.05
N ILE A 516 18.10 5.06 -35.53
CA ILE A 516 18.26 3.77 -34.84
C ILE A 516 17.46 2.65 -35.55
N PRO A 517 17.85 1.37 -35.40
CA PRO A 517 17.12 0.25 -35.97
C PRO A 517 15.71 0.10 -35.38
N ILE A 518 14.78 -0.31 -36.24
CA ILE A 518 13.40 -0.70 -35.89
C ILE A 518 12.97 -1.83 -36.82
N ALA A 519 12.17 -2.76 -36.33
CA ALA A 519 11.49 -3.77 -37.13
C ALA A 519 10.08 -4.01 -36.57
N PHE A 520 9.15 -4.41 -37.42
CA PHE A 520 7.76 -4.68 -37.03
C PHE A 520 7.10 -5.65 -38.00
N SER A 521 6.21 -6.50 -37.48
CA SER A 521 5.43 -7.45 -38.26
C SER A 521 4.14 -7.77 -37.51
N GLY A 522 3.01 -7.79 -38.24
CA GLY A 522 1.70 -8.03 -37.63
C GLY A 522 1.35 -6.99 -36.56
N ASN A 523 1.28 -7.42 -35.31
CA ASN A 523 0.95 -6.63 -34.12
C ASN A 523 2.15 -6.40 -33.18
N GLU A 524 3.37 -6.66 -33.64
CA GLU A 524 4.58 -6.62 -32.83
C GLU A 524 5.62 -5.67 -33.45
N MET A 525 6.34 -4.94 -32.60
CA MET A 525 7.39 -3.99 -32.98
C MET A 525 8.55 -4.07 -32.00
N GLU A 526 9.76 -3.94 -32.53
CA GLU A 526 11.00 -3.89 -31.75
C GLU A 526 11.95 -2.80 -32.25
N LEU A 527 12.75 -2.25 -31.35
CA LEU A 527 13.77 -1.25 -31.67
C LEU A 527 14.94 -1.31 -30.69
N SER A 528 16.09 -0.76 -31.08
CA SER A 528 17.29 -0.74 -30.24
C SER A 528 17.87 0.67 -30.10
N VAL A 529 18.04 1.14 -28.86
CA VAL A 529 18.65 2.42 -28.53
C VAL A 529 20.09 2.19 -28.03
N PRO A 530 21.11 2.86 -28.59
CA PRO A 530 22.49 2.71 -28.13
C PRO A 530 22.67 3.04 -26.64
N LEU A 531 23.48 2.24 -25.95
CA LEU A 531 23.61 2.30 -24.49
C LEU A 531 24.20 3.62 -23.96
N ASN A 532 24.93 4.36 -24.81
CA ASN A 532 25.50 5.66 -24.48
C ASN A 532 24.46 6.79 -24.30
N TYR A 533 23.18 6.54 -24.62
CA TYR A 533 22.07 7.45 -24.34
C TYR A 533 21.42 7.22 -22.97
N PHE A 534 21.80 6.17 -22.23
CA PHE A 534 21.25 5.88 -20.91
C PHE A 534 22.20 6.32 -19.80
N THR A 535 21.63 6.83 -18.71
CA THR A 535 22.38 7.20 -17.52
C THR A 535 22.64 5.96 -16.66
N VAL A 536 23.85 5.89 -16.11
CA VAL A 536 24.23 4.86 -15.14
C VAL A 536 24.41 5.52 -13.79
N SER A 537 23.64 5.07 -12.82
CA SER A 537 23.68 5.56 -11.43
C SER A 537 24.07 4.40 -10.52
N ASP A 538 25.13 4.57 -9.72
CA ASP A 538 25.64 3.58 -8.78
C ASP A 538 25.89 2.17 -9.38
N GLY A 539 26.23 2.14 -10.68
CA GLY A 539 26.47 0.91 -11.42
C GLY A 539 25.21 0.14 -11.81
N GLN A 540 24.05 0.79 -11.77
CA GLN A 540 22.79 0.26 -12.25
C GLN A 540 22.31 1.07 -13.45
N TYR A 541 21.73 0.37 -14.42
CA TYR A 541 20.87 0.97 -15.42
C TYR A 541 19.47 0.95 -14.84
N ALA A 542 18.92 2.12 -14.55
CA ALA A 542 17.56 2.29 -14.09
C ALA A 542 16.93 3.42 -14.90
N PHE A 543 15.84 3.15 -15.60
CA PHE A 543 15.13 4.13 -16.40
C PHE A 543 13.64 3.84 -16.40
N ASN A 544 12.86 4.88 -16.64
CA ASN A 544 11.43 4.78 -16.84
C ASN A 544 11.13 4.95 -18.34
N PHE A 545 10.09 4.26 -18.81
CA PHE A 545 9.68 4.41 -20.20
C PHE A 545 8.16 4.30 -20.36
N HIS A 546 7.68 4.92 -21.43
CA HIS A 546 6.26 5.07 -21.72
C HIS A 546 6.03 5.01 -23.23
N TRP A 547 5.08 4.20 -23.66
CA TRP A 547 4.63 4.17 -25.04
C TRP A 547 3.40 5.04 -25.23
N ALA A 548 3.32 5.78 -26.32
CA ALA A 548 2.09 6.45 -26.71
C ALA A 548 1.91 6.38 -28.23
N ASP A 549 0.68 6.16 -28.67
CA ASP A 549 0.33 6.21 -30.08
C ASP A 549 -0.71 7.29 -30.36
N ASN A 550 -0.46 8.14 -31.35
CA ASN A 550 -1.30 9.28 -31.73
C ASN A 550 -1.49 10.41 -30.70
N PRO A 551 -0.52 10.72 -29.80
CA PRO A 551 -0.68 11.89 -28.94
C PRO A 551 -0.80 13.14 -29.83
N LYS A 552 -1.80 14.00 -29.63
CA LYS A 552 -2.02 15.12 -30.56
C LYS A 552 -1.10 16.30 -30.31
N ASN A 553 -0.83 16.62 -29.05
CA ASN A 553 -0.06 17.81 -28.70
C ASN A 553 0.90 17.54 -27.54
N LEU A 554 2.18 17.35 -27.86
CA LEU A 554 3.25 17.15 -26.88
C LEU A 554 3.75 18.46 -26.23
N ASN A 555 2.90 19.48 -26.11
CA ASN A 555 3.19 20.66 -25.31
C ASN A 555 2.69 20.53 -23.86
N ASP A 556 1.85 19.53 -23.60
CA ASP A 556 1.22 19.27 -22.31
C ASP A 556 1.02 17.75 -22.13
N ILE A 557 1.26 17.24 -20.93
CA ILE A 557 1.15 15.81 -20.60
C ILE A 557 -0.26 15.24 -20.80
N SER A 558 -1.30 16.09 -20.82
CA SER A 558 -2.68 15.67 -21.06
C SER A 558 -2.92 15.00 -22.40
N ALA A 559 -1.97 15.09 -23.34
CA ALA A 559 -1.96 14.26 -24.54
C ALA A 559 -1.98 12.76 -24.20
N PHE A 560 -1.36 12.33 -23.10
CA PHE A 560 -1.39 10.94 -22.63
C PHE A 560 -2.70 10.58 -21.91
N PHE A 561 -3.56 11.55 -21.60
CA PHE A 561 -4.78 11.31 -20.82
C PHE A 561 -5.99 11.09 -21.72
N LEU A 562 -6.01 11.76 -22.87
CA LEU A 562 -7.19 11.90 -23.71
C LEU A 562 -7.00 11.43 -25.15
N ASP A 563 -5.79 11.53 -25.68
CA ASP A 563 -5.54 11.26 -27.08
C ASP A 563 -4.89 9.89 -27.25
N GLY A 564 -5.33 9.18 -28.29
CA GLY A 564 -4.63 8.01 -28.77
C GLY A 564 -4.61 6.88 -27.76
N GLU A 565 -3.43 6.26 -27.70
CA GLU A 565 -3.04 5.23 -26.75
C GLU A 565 -1.93 5.76 -25.83
N SER A 566 -1.93 5.33 -24.57
CA SER A 566 -0.92 5.65 -23.57
C SER A 566 -0.68 4.43 -22.69
N ALA A 567 0.52 3.83 -22.81
CA ALA A 567 0.88 2.58 -22.16
C ALA A 567 2.23 2.74 -21.41
N PRO A 568 2.22 2.83 -20.07
CA PRO A 568 1.06 2.69 -19.20
C PRO A 568 0.23 3.97 -19.13
N ASP A 569 -1.02 3.86 -18.68
CA ASP A 569 -1.96 4.99 -18.61
C ASP A 569 -1.38 6.32 -18.07
N ARG A 570 -1.71 7.41 -18.75
CA ARG A 570 -1.58 8.78 -18.21
C ARG A 570 -0.14 9.16 -17.84
N ARG A 571 0.16 9.37 -16.54
CA ARG A 571 1.49 9.74 -16.04
C ARG A 571 2.26 8.54 -15.50
N PHE A 572 1.68 7.35 -15.60
CA PHE A 572 2.42 6.17 -15.22
C PHE A 572 3.59 5.96 -16.19
N ASP A 573 4.59 5.27 -15.68
CA ASP A 573 5.70 4.75 -16.45
C ASP A 573 5.98 3.31 -16.04
N TYR A 574 6.56 2.57 -16.97
CA TYR A 574 7.20 1.30 -16.68
C TYR A 574 8.60 1.54 -16.15
N HIS A 575 8.90 0.97 -14.98
CA HIS A 575 10.23 1.07 -14.39
C HIS A 575 11.06 -0.16 -14.74
N TYR A 576 12.17 0.05 -15.45
CA TYR A 576 13.17 -0.99 -15.71
C TYR A 576 14.44 -0.68 -14.91
N ALA A 577 14.92 -1.66 -14.15
CA ALA A 577 16.20 -1.59 -13.46
C ALA A 577 16.97 -2.90 -13.61
N CYS A 578 18.25 -2.82 -13.96
CA CYS A 578 19.16 -3.95 -13.97
C CYS A 578 20.58 -3.51 -13.59
N GLY A 579 21.37 -4.43 -13.03
CA GLY A 579 22.75 -4.14 -12.67
C GLY A 579 23.24 -4.95 -11.47
N LEU A 580 24.31 -4.45 -10.87
CA LEU A 580 24.96 -5.05 -9.72
C LEU A 580 24.65 -4.21 -8.48
N ILE A 581 24.15 -4.84 -7.41
CA ILE A 581 24.11 -4.23 -6.08
C ILE A 581 25.32 -4.73 -5.29
N VAL A 582 26.06 -3.80 -4.70
CA VAL A 582 27.00 -4.11 -3.63
C VAL A 582 26.27 -3.88 -2.32
N SER A 583 26.04 -4.93 -1.53
CA SER A 583 25.44 -4.78 -0.21
C SER A 583 26.52 -4.30 0.78
N GLU A 584 26.85 -3.00 0.69
CA GLU A 584 27.77 -2.17 1.51
C GLU A 584 29.22 -2.67 1.77
N PRO A 585 30.21 -1.75 1.94
CA PRO A 585 30.08 -0.31 2.18
C PRO A 585 30.49 0.60 1.00
N PRO A 586 30.01 1.86 0.99
CA PRO A 586 30.21 2.83 -0.11
C PRO A 586 31.65 3.36 -0.26
N CYS A 587 32.57 3.01 0.66
CA CYS A 587 34.01 3.28 0.56
C CYS A 587 34.78 2.31 1.47
N LEU A 588 35.82 1.66 0.94
CA LEU A 588 36.74 0.84 1.72
C LEU A 588 37.95 1.67 2.14
N GLU A 589 38.11 1.87 3.45
CA GLU A 589 39.26 2.62 4.00
C GLU A 589 40.24 1.75 4.79
N TRP A 590 41.55 1.88 4.55
CA TRP A 590 42.62 1.15 5.24
C TRP A 590 43.67 2.09 5.82
N ALA A 591 44.27 1.72 6.94
CA ALA A 591 45.48 2.34 7.48
C ALA A 591 46.48 1.25 7.88
N ILE A 592 47.67 1.23 7.27
CA ILE A 592 48.68 0.18 7.45
C ILE A 592 50.09 0.78 7.58
N LYS A 593 51.09 -0.03 7.97
CA LYS A 593 52.50 0.37 7.93
C LYS A 593 53.07 0.13 6.52
N SER A 594 54.06 0.92 6.10
CA SER A 594 54.74 0.64 4.83
C SER A 594 55.29 -0.80 4.77
N ASN A 595 55.08 -1.47 3.63
CA ASN A 595 55.39 -2.87 3.35
C ASN A 595 54.51 -3.90 4.10
N THR A 596 53.27 -3.54 4.45
CA THR A 596 52.27 -4.49 5.00
C THR A 596 51.03 -4.56 4.12
N ALA A 597 50.09 -5.45 4.46
CA ALA A 597 48.87 -5.74 3.71
C ALA A 597 47.69 -5.94 4.65
N LEU A 598 46.49 -5.43 4.31
CA LEU A 598 45.26 -5.69 5.05
C LEU A 598 44.07 -5.93 4.11
N ASN A 599 43.32 -7.01 4.37
CA ASN A 599 42.20 -7.46 3.54
C ASN A 599 40.85 -6.98 4.12
N LYS A 600 39.89 -6.67 3.24
CA LYS A 600 38.47 -6.46 3.56
C LYS A 600 37.60 -7.25 2.60
N GLN A 601 36.42 -7.66 3.05
CA GLN A 601 35.48 -8.47 2.30
C GLN A 601 34.26 -7.64 1.93
N VAL A 602 33.78 -7.81 0.69
CA VAL A 602 32.59 -7.14 0.15
C VAL A 602 31.64 -8.19 -0.38
N HIS A 603 30.36 -8.09 -0.01
CA HIS A 603 29.32 -8.98 -0.52
C HIS A 603 28.64 -8.38 -1.76
N LEU A 604 28.53 -9.17 -2.83
CA LEU A 604 28.00 -8.74 -4.13
C LEU A 604 26.69 -9.49 -4.41
N THR A 605 25.63 -8.74 -4.73
CA THR A 605 24.32 -9.29 -5.12
C THR A 605 23.92 -8.75 -6.49
N PHE A 606 23.60 -9.61 -7.42
CA PHE A 606 23.23 -9.20 -8.77
C PHE A 606 21.70 -8.99 -8.80
N LEU A 607 21.26 -7.80 -9.23
CA LEU A 607 19.85 -7.53 -9.49
C LEU A 607 19.37 -8.33 -10.70
N ASP A 608 20.23 -8.46 -11.70
CA ASP A 608 19.97 -9.35 -12.82
C ASP A 608 20.64 -10.72 -12.60
N LYS A 609 19.80 -11.75 -12.47
CA LYS A 609 20.24 -13.14 -12.29
C LYS A 609 20.84 -13.75 -13.55
N SER A 610 20.71 -13.12 -14.72
CA SER A 610 21.38 -13.58 -15.94
C SER A 610 22.85 -13.14 -16.05
N ILE A 611 23.33 -12.24 -15.19
CA ILE A 611 24.77 -11.94 -15.06
C ILE A 611 25.43 -13.17 -14.42
N GLY A 612 25.80 -14.17 -15.22
CA GLY A 612 26.42 -15.39 -14.69
C GLY A 612 27.71 -15.11 -13.91
N THR A 613 28.58 -14.26 -14.48
CA THR A 613 29.84 -13.82 -13.87
C THR A 613 30.11 -12.35 -14.19
N ALA A 614 30.68 -11.60 -13.25
CA ALA A 614 31.19 -10.24 -13.45
C ALA A 614 32.72 -10.21 -13.32
N SER A 615 33.41 -9.42 -14.14
CA SER A 615 34.84 -9.17 -14.01
C SER A 615 35.11 -8.14 -12.92
N VAL A 616 36.27 -8.25 -12.28
CA VAL A 616 36.72 -7.30 -11.25
C VAL A 616 38.04 -6.70 -11.71
N THR A 617 38.23 -5.39 -11.55
CA THR A 617 39.45 -4.68 -11.97
C THR A 617 39.78 -3.53 -11.01
N PRO A 618 40.95 -3.54 -10.35
CA PRO A 618 41.40 -2.45 -9.49
C PRO A 618 42.06 -1.36 -10.32
N SER A 619 41.98 -0.12 -9.86
CA SER A 619 42.69 1.01 -10.48
C SER A 619 44.21 0.89 -10.37
N ASP A 620 44.69 0.20 -9.33
CA ASP A 620 46.10 -0.15 -9.13
C ASP A 620 46.18 -1.52 -8.45
N ALA A 621 46.50 -2.56 -9.22
CA ALA A 621 46.58 -3.93 -8.70
C ALA A 621 47.77 -4.15 -7.74
N GLY A 622 48.79 -3.28 -7.77
CA GLY A 622 49.91 -3.33 -6.84
C GLY A 622 49.56 -2.74 -5.47
N VAL A 623 48.61 -1.81 -5.45
CA VAL A 623 48.16 -1.11 -4.24
C VAL A 623 46.88 -1.71 -3.67
N PHE A 624 45.95 -2.14 -4.53
CA PHE A 624 44.67 -2.74 -4.15
C PHE A 624 44.49 -4.13 -4.78
N PRO A 625 45.29 -5.14 -4.41
CA PRO A 625 45.10 -6.48 -4.95
C PRO A 625 43.81 -7.11 -4.45
N MET A 626 43.26 -8.06 -5.22
CA MET A 626 41.97 -8.70 -4.92
C MET A 626 42.08 -10.22 -5.02
N SER A 627 41.19 -10.94 -4.34
CA SER A 627 41.19 -12.42 -4.32
C SER A 627 40.88 -13.03 -5.68
N ASP A 628 39.97 -12.40 -6.42
CA ASP A 628 39.40 -12.96 -7.64
C ASP A 628 39.26 -11.88 -8.71
N TRP A 629 39.54 -12.26 -9.96
CA TRP A 629 39.36 -11.41 -11.14
C TRP A 629 37.96 -11.53 -11.74
N THR A 630 37.17 -12.50 -11.26
CA THR A 630 35.81 -12.79 -11.68
C THR A 630 34.98 -13.26 -10.49
N VAL A 631 33.74 -12.79 -10.37
CA VAL A 631 32.81 -13.09 -9.26
C VAL A 631 31.43 -13.48 -9.76
N THR A 632 30.72 -14.33 -9.02
CA THR A 632 29.32 -14.73 -9.28
C THR A 632 28.35 -14.07 -8.30
N ASP A 633 27.05 -14.12 -8.59
CA ASP A 633 25.99 -13.63 -7.69
C ASP A 633 26.09 -14.28 -6.29
N GLY A 634 26.02 -13.46 -5.23
CA GLY A 634 26.16 -13.89 -3.84
C GLY A 634 27.58 -14.23 -3.40
N GLN A 635 28.59 -14.07 -4.26
CA GLN A 635 29.99 -14.30 -3.90
C GLN A 635 30.56 -13.13 -3.10
N ASN A 636 31.49 -13.44 -2.20
CA ASN A 636 32.27 -12.44 -1.49
C ASN A 636 33.58 -12.13 -2.23
N LEU A 637 33.87 -10.85 -2.46
CA LEU A 637 35.13 -10.37 -3.02
C LEU A 637 36.05 -9.87 -1.90
N ILE A 638 37.29 -10.32 -1.85
CA ILE A 638 38.29 -9.82 -0.90
C ILE A 638 39.18 -8.80 -1.61
N ILE A 639 39.27 -7.59 -1.06
CA ILE A 639 40.14 -6.50 -1.53
C ILE A 639 41.16 -6.20 -0.45
N ALA A 640 42.44 -6.19 -0.80
CA ALA A 640 43.54 -5.85 0.09
C ALA A 640 44.05 -4.44 -0.18
N PHE A 641 44.75 -3.84 0.78
CA PHE A 641 45.55 -2.64 0.58
C PHE A 641 47.02 -2.93 0.88
N HIS A 642 47.90 -2.66 -0.08
CA HIS A 642 49.35 -2.86 -0.04
C HIS A 642 50.04 -1.54 -0.38
N ALA A 643 51.01 -1.10 0.43
CA ALA A 643 51.75 0.11 0.14
C ALA A 643 53.20 0.03 0.63
N ASN A 644 54.16 0.20 -0.27
CA ASN A 644 55.59 0.02 0.04
C ASN A 644 56.26 1.30 0.60
N ALA A 645 55.57 2.44 0.51
CA ALA A 645 56.01 3.71 1.05
C ALA A 645 54.90 4.34 1.90
N ALA A 646 55.27 5.24 2.81
CA ALA A 646 54.30 6.01 3.57
C ALA A 646 53.62 7.04 2.66
N GLY A 647 52.30 7.20 2.77
CA GLY A 647 51.52 8.04 1.88
C GLY A 647 50.03 7.75 1.94
N LEU A 648 49.23 8.59 1.26
CA LEU A 648 47.80 8.36 1.03
C LEU A 648 47.60 7.87 -0.40
N TYR A 649 46.93 6.74 -0.54
CA TYR A 649 46.65 6.08 -1.79
C TYR A 649 45.14 6.03 -1.99
N LYS A 650 44.68 6.39 -3.18
CA LYS A 650 43.27 6.36 -3.55
C LYS A 650 43.13 5.59 -4.85
N GLY A 651 42.10 4.78 -4.94
CA GLY A 651 41.79 3.98 -6.10
C GLY A 651 40.35 3.49 -6.04
N ASP A 652 39.94 2.76 -7.06
CA ASP A 652 38.63 2.10 -7.11
C ASP A 652 38.83 0.64 -7.49
N VAL A 653 37.99 -0.25 -6.95
CA VAL A 653 37.80 -1.58 -7.53
C VAL A 653 36.50 -1.57 -8.32
N THR A 654 36.60 -1.81 -9.63
CA THR A 654 35.46 -1.83 -10.55
C THR A 654 34.99 -3.27 -10.73
N VAL A 655 33.72 -3.55 -10.48
CA VAL A 655 33.04 -4.80 -10.81
C VAL A 655 32.17 -4.56 -12.04
N ALA A 656 32.37 -5.31 -13.12
CA ALA A 656 31.72 -5.11 -14.41
C ALA A 656 31.10 -6.42 -14.94
N GLY A 657 29.80 -6.42 -15.24
CA GLY A 657 29.10 -7.61 -15.74
C GLY A 657 27.80 -7.25 -16.44
N GLY A 658 27.54 -7.86 -17.60
CA GLY A 658 26.33 -7.63 -18.39
C GLY A 658 26.04 -6.16 -18.67
N GLY A 659 27.04 -5.41 -19.14
CA GLY A 659 26.96 -3.97 -19.44
C GLY A 659 27.07 -3.04 -18.23
N ALA A 660 26.70 -3.48 -17.03
CA ALA A 660 26.73 -2.69 -15.80
C ALA A 660 28.14 -2.63 -15.17
N LYS A 661 28.47 -1.50 -14.50
CA LYS A 661 29.75 -1.30 -13.79
C LYS A 661 29.53 -0.67 -12.43
N CYS A 662 29.79 -1.40 -11.36
CA CYS A 662 29.82 -0.84 -10.01
C CYS A 662 31.26 -0.49 -9.61
N LYS A 663 31.45 0.65 -8.94
CA LYS A 663 32.75 1.05 -8.38
C LYS A 663 32.72 0.98 -6.86
N ILE A 664 33.75 0.38 -6.28
CA ILE A 664 34.00 0.34 -4.85
C ILE A 664 35.18 1.29 -4.58
N PRO A 665 34.93 2.52 -4.08
CA PRO A 665 35.99 3.45 -3.75
C PRO A 665 36.91 2.86 -2.67
N CYS A 666 38.22 3.02 -2.85
CA CYS A 666 39.26 2.44 -2.02
C CYS A 666 40.24 3.54 -1.58
N VAL A 667 40.41 3.74 -0.27
CA VAL A 667 41.33 4.73 0.30
C VAL A 667 42.25 4.06 1.31
N GLY A 668 43.55 4.05 1.05
CA GLY A 668 44.54 3.43 1.92
C GLY A 668 45.60 4.42 2.38
N ARG A 669 45.90 4.46 3.69
CA ARG A 669 46.99 5.27 4.27
C ARG A 669 48.11 4.39 4.78
N SER A 670 49.34 4.66 4.37
CA SER A 670 50.56 3.97 4.80
C SER A 670 51.42 4.89 5.68
N LEU A 671 51.93 4.42 6.83
CA LEU A 671 52.68 5.22 7.82
C LEU A 671 54.06 4.61 8.17
N SER A 672 55.04 5.43 8.57
CA SER A 672 56.43 5.02 8.86
C SER A 672 56.70 4.55 10.31
N THR A 673 56.01 5.10 11.31
CA THR A 673 56.10 4.67 12.71
C THR A 673 54.78 4.90 13.42
N VAL A 674 54.26 3.90 14.14
CA VAL A 674 53.02 4.02 14.90
C VAL A 674 53.22 3.38 16.29
N VAL A 675 52.89 4.11 17.36
CA VAL A 675 52.43 3.49 18.60
C VAL A 675 50.94 3.32 18.40
N SER A 676 50.52 2.16 17.92
CA SER A 676 49.12 1.82 17.72
C SER A 676 48.75 0.71 18.70
N PRO A 677 47.88 0.96 19.69
CA PRO A 677 46.96 -0.11 20.04
C PRO A 677 46.22 -0.53 18.76
N SER A 678 45.85 -1.81 18.62
CA SER A 678 45.14 -2.32 17.43
C SER A 678 43.79 -1.64 17.15
N LEU A 679 43.35 -0.73 18.02
CA LEU A 679 42.07 -0.03 18.01
C LEU A 679 42.26 1.41 18.50
N ASP A 680 41.88 2.40 17.69
CA ASP A 680 41.91 3.83 18.03
C ASP A 680 40.82 4.25 19.02
N THR A 681 39.81 3.40 19.22
CA THR A 681 38.72 3.57 20.19
C THR A 681 38.16 2.18 20.48
N LEU A 682 37.95 1.87 21.76
CA LEU A 682 37.26 0.66 22.13
C LEU A 682 35.77 0.95 22.25
N LYS A 683 34.97 0.32 21.38
CA LYS A 683 33.51 0.41 21.42
C LYS A 683 32.91 -0.91 21.82
N TRP A 684 31.90 -0.89 22.67
CA TRP A 684 31.12 -2.07 23.03
C TRP A 684 29.64 -1.77 22.87
N GLU A 685 28.90 -2.77 22.43
CA GLU A 685 27.46 -2.80 22.61
C GLU A 685 27.14 -4.12 23.28
N ILE A 686 26.54 -4.06 24.46
CA ILE A 686 26.20 -5.24 25.25
C ILE A 686 24.81 -5.08 25.84
N VAL A 687 24.16 -6.20 26.10
CA VAL A 687 22.98 -6.23 26.95
C VAL A 687 23.41 -5.88 28.38
N ASN A 688 22.67 -5.00 29.06
CA ASN A 688 23.01 -4.52 30.40
C ASN A 688 23.23 -5.67 31.41
N GLY A 689 24.19 -5.51 32.32
CA GLY A 689 24.61 -6.57 33.25
C GLY A 689 25.47 -7.70 32.63
N GLN A 690 25.67 -7.71 31.31
CA GLN A 690 26.70 -8.55 30.69
C GLN A 690 28.07 -7.86 30.74
N SER A 691 29.10 -8.61 30.38
CA SER A 691 30.44 -8.06 30.23
C SER A 691 31.08 -8.61 28.97
N LEU A 692 31.79 -7.74 28.26
CA LEU A 692 32.48 -8.14 27.06
C LEU A 692 33.93 -7.66 27.12
N ASN A 693 34.82 -8.64 27.06
CA ASN A 693 36.25 -8.41 27.02
C ASN A 693 36.67 -8.05 25.60
N LYS A 694 37.45 -6.99 25.47
CA LYS A 694 38.26 -6.73 24.29
C LYS A 694 39.71 -6.70 24.69
N SER A 695 40.52 -7.41 23.94
CA SER A 695 41.95 -7.41 24.16
C SER A 695 42.63 -6.38 23.27
N VAL A 696 43.58 -5.65 23.85
CA VAL A 696 44.40 -4.66 23.18
C VAL A 696 45.83 -5.08 23.32
N ARG A 697 46.46 -5.47 22.21
CA ARG A 697 47.88 -5.79 22.22
C ARG A 697 48.69 -4.49 22.29
N ILE A 698 49.55 -4.40 23.29
CA ILE A 698 50.36 -3.22 23.59
C ILE A 698 51.72 -3.38 22.94
N ASN A 699 52.13 -2.40 22.14
CA ASN A 699 53.47 -2.32 21.60
C ASN A 699 54.08 -0.97 21.98
N LEU A 700 55.04 -1.02 22.90
CA LEU A 700 55.75 0.12 23.48
C LEU A 700 56.99 0.53 22.68
N ASN A 701 57.33 -0.18 21.59
CA ASN A 701 58.39 0.14 20.64
C ASN A 701 59.68 0.75 21.25
N GLY A 702 60.21 0.13 22.31
CA GLY A 702 61.51 0.47 22.91
C GLY A 702 61.52 0.68 24.43
N ALA A 703 60.37 1.00 25.04
CA ALA A 703 60.22 1.01 26.50
C ALA A 703 59.88 -0.39 27.02
N SER A 704 60.43 -0.78 28.17
CA SER A 704 60.22 -2.11 28.75
C SER A 704 58.88 -2.23 29.50
N VAL A 705 58.43 -1.16 30.15
CA VAL A 705 57.20 -1.14 30.97
C VAL A 705 56.46 0.19 30.76
N ALA A 706 55.13 0.15 30.69
CA ALA A 706 54.25 1.31 30.73
C ALA A 706 53.19 1.14 31.83
N ASN A 707 52.76 2.27 32.40
CA ASN A 707 51.64 2.30 33.32
C ASN A 707 50.33 2.49 32.54
N VAL A 708 49.26 1.90 33.05
CA VAL A 708 47.92 1.99 32.47
C VAL A 708 46.98 2.55 33.52
N THR A 709 46.18 3.54 33.16
CA THR A 709 45.10 4.06 34.00
C THR A 709 43.83 4.17 33.20
N THR A 710 42.70 4.29 33.89
CA THR A 710 41.40 4.55 33.25
C THR A 710 40.65 5.66 33.97
N THR A 711 39.81 6.38 33.24
CA THR A 711 38.96 7.43 33.79
C THR A 711 37.79 6.87 34.61
N ASP A 712 37.39 5.62 34.38
CA ASP A 712 36.32 4.94 35.15
C ASP A 712 36.62 3.44 35.29
N VAL A 713 37.24 3.09 36.41
CA VAL A 713 37.67 1.72 36.72
C VAL A 713 36.51 0.76 36.96
N TYR A 714 35.34 1.26 37.34
CA TYR A 714 34.19 0.39 37.61
C TYR A 714 33.56 -0.07 36.30
N THR A 715 33.52 0.82 35.31
CA THR A 715 32.87 0.56 34.01
C THR A 715 33.82 -0.07 32.98
N PHE A 716 35.09 0.34 32.97
CA PHE A 716 36.11 -0.18 32.07
C PHE A 716 37.25 -0.82 32.87
N GLN A 717 37.06 -2.08 33.23
CA GLN A 717 38.01 -2.84 34.05
C GLN A 717 39.16 -3.36 33.19
N MET A 718 40.38 -3.30 33.71
CA MET A 718 41.58 -3.69 32.99
C MET A 718 42.24 -4.87 33.69
N SER A 719 42.81 -5.79 32.91
CA SER A 719 43.50 -6.97 33.46
C SER A 719 44.77 -6.64 34.23
N SER A 720 45.38 -5.48 33.99
CA SER A 720 46.59 -5.01 34.69
C SER A 720 46.71 -3.49 34.67
N TRP A 721 47.37 -2.93 35.69
CA TRP A 721 47.72 -1.51 35.80
C TRP A 721 49.11 -1.18 35.23
N THR A 722 49.87 -2.21 34.86
CA THR A 722 51.17 -2.11 34.21
C THR A 722 51.27 -3.15 33.10
N VAL A 723 51.86 -2.76 31.96
CA VAL A 723 51.98 -3.61 30.78
C VAL A 723 53.39 -3.50 30.20
N ASN A 724 53.93 -4.63 29.76
CA ASN A 724 55.21 -4.69 29.05
C ASN A 724 54.99 -4.62 27.55
N ASN A 725 56.09 -4.40 26.83
CA ASN A 725 56.06 -4.43 25.38
C ASN A 725 55.65 -5.82 24.86
N GLY A 726 54.59 -5.89 24.07
CA GLY A 726 54.04 -7.13 23.53
C GLY A 726 52.91 -7.75 24.36
N ASP A 727 52.65 -7.22 25.57
CA ASP A 727 51.57 -7.72 26.43
C ASP A 727 50.20 -7.43 25.82
N GLU A 728 49.22 -8.26 26.20
CA GLU A 728 47.83 -8.09 25.81
C GLU A 728 47.03 -7.57 27.01
N LEU A 729 46.64 -6.29 26.94
CA LEU A 729 45.80 -5.64 27.94
C LEU A 729 44.35 -6.00 27.64
N ILE A 730 43.71 -6.76 28.53
CA ILE A 730 42.30 -7.08 28.40
C ILE A 730 41.50 -6.00 29.09
N VAL A 731 40.60 -5.39 28.32
CA VAL A 731 39.68 -4.36 28.79
C VAL A 731 38.27 -4.93 28.76
N CYS A 732 37.71 -5.10 29.95
CA CYS A 732 36.35 -5.54 30.18
C CYS A 732 35.44 -4.32 30.30
N PHE A 733 34.49 -4.19 29.39
CA PHE A 733 33.37 -3.26 29.60
C PHE A 733 32.31 -3.97 30.45
N HIS A 734 32.01 -3.40 31.61
CA HIS A 734 30.96 -3.82 32.51
C HIS A 734 30.02 -2.64 32.77
N ALA A 735 28.81 -2.71 32.22
CA ALA A 735 27.82 -1.66 32.43
C ALA A 735 27.04 -1.92 33.71
N HIS A 736 27.05 -0.93 34.63
CA HIS A 736 26.29 -0.98 35.89
C HIS A 736 24.88 -0.39 35.76
N SER A 737 24.57 0.23 34.63
CA SER A 737 23.25 0.74 34.28
C SER A 737 23.07 0.83 32.76
N PRO A 738 21.83 0.81 32.23
CA PRO A 738 21.60 1.01 30.80
C PRO A 738 22.00 2.41 30.33
N GLY A 739 22.38 2.54 29.05
CA GLY A 739 22.78 3.78 28.40
C GLY A 739 24.21 3.80 27.88
N ILE A 740 24.63 4.95 27.35
CA ILE A 740 25.98 5.15 26.82
C ILE A 740 26.92 5.54 27.95
N HIS A 741 27.97 4.75 28.13
CA HIS A 741 29.07 4.99 29.05
C HIS A 741 30.30 5.38 28.26
N THR A 742 30.95 6.46 28.67
CA THR A 742 32.20 6.91 28.06
C THR A 742 33.31 6.96 29.10
N GLY A 743 34.49 6.57 28.66
CA GLY A 743 35.70 6.64 29.46
C GLY A 743 36.91 6.65 28.54
N ALA A 744 38.08 6.52 29.12
CA ALA A 744 39.30 6.33 28.38
C ALA A 744 40.28 5.46 29.16
N ILE A 745 41.16 4.78 28.42
CA ILE A 745 42.33 4.09 28.96
C ILE A 745 43.55 4.85 28.51
N THR A 746 44.35 5.29 29.48
CA THR A 746 45.59 6.02 29.23
C THR A 746 46.76 5.10 29.51
N ILE A 747 47.59 4.87 28.51
CA ILE A 747 48.85 4.14 28.63
C ILE A 747 49.98 5.15 28.55
N TYR A 748 50.81 5.23 29.58
CA TYR A 748 51.84 6.26 29.67
C TYR A 748 53.13 5.73 30.32
N GLY A 749 54.24 6.35 29.94
CA GLY A 749 55.59 6.05 30.40
C GLY A 749 56.52 7.23 30.14
N ASP A 750 57.82 7.05 30.35
CA ASP A 750 58.80 8.14 30.24
C ASP A 750 58.80 8.77 28.83
N GLY A 751 58.17 9.95 28.73
CA GLY A 751 58.12 10.77 27.52
C GLY A 751 56.97 10.46 26.55
N PHE A 752 56.05 9.54 26.85
CA PHE A 752 54.88 9.28 26.01
C PHE A 752 53.59 9.05 26.82
N SER A 753 52.47 9.43 26.23
CA SER A 753 51.13 9.18 26.77
C SER A 753 50.18 8.96 25.60
N HIS A 754 49.42 7.88 25.65
CA HIS A 754 48.44 7.53 24.63
C HIS A 754 47.10 7.24 25.28
N VAL A 755 46.05 7.90 24.79
CA VAL A 755 44.70 7.79 25.33
C VAL A 755 43.84 7.04 24.33
N ILE A 756 43.24 5.95 24.78
CA ILE A 756 42.29 5.13 24.02
C ILE A 756 40.89 5.46 24.53
N PRO A 757 40.08 6.20 23.77
CA PRO A 757 38.69 6.43 24.14
C PRO A 757 37.92 5.10 24.22
N CYS A 758 37.07 4.99 25.22
CA CYS A 758 36.23 3.83 25.49
C CYS A 758 34.77 4.28 25.46
N ILE A 759 33.95 3.65 24.64
CA ILE A 759 32.52 3.96 24.52
C ILE A 759 31.75 2.64 24.58
N GLY A 760 31.07 2.40 25.69
CA GLY A 760 30.22 1.23 25.85
C GLY A 760 28.76 1.63 25.85
N ASN A 761 27.99 1.13 24.89
CA ASN A 761 26.54 1.26 24.89
C ASN A 761 25.93 0.02 25.57
N SER A 762 25.19 0.23 26.64
CA SER A 762 24.47 -0.83 27.33
C SER A 762 22.99 -0.73 27.04
N VAL A 763 22.47 -1.72 26.33
CA VAL A 763 21.06 -1.74 25.91
C VAL A 763 20.26 -2.69 26.79
N VAL A 764 18.97 -2.40 26.93
CA VAL A 764 18.00 -3.29 27.58
C VAL A 764 16.92 -3.66 26.59
N ASN A 765 16.53 -4.93 26.57
CA ASN A 765 15.34 -5.37 25.86
C ASN A 765 14.27 -5.72 26.90
N PHE A 766 13.19 -4.93 26.91
CA PHE A 766 12.03 -5.18 27.75
C PHE A 766 10.78 -5.18 26.87
N GLU A 767 10.27 -6.37 26.59
CA GLU A 767 9.11 -6.57 25.74
C GLU A 767 8.16 -7.59 26.36
N THR A 768 6.86 -7.42 26.11
CA THR A 768 5.84 -8.43 26.39
C THR A 768 5.36 -8.98 25.05
N ASN A 769 5.03 -10.26 24.98
CA ASN A 769 4.52 -10.87 23.75
C ASN A 769 3.15 -10.30 23.32
N GLN A 770 2.46 -9.60 24.21
CA GLN A 770 1.18 -8.95 23.98
C GLN A 770 1.14 -7.62 24.74
N THR A 771 0.58 -6.58 24.11
CA THR A 771 0.41 -5.23 24.71
C THR A 771 -0.96 -5.03 25.35
N SER A 772 -1.91 -5.94 25.12
CA SER A 772 -3.22 -5.96 25.80
C SER A 772 -3.75 -7.39 25.96
N LEU A 773 -4.57 -7.59 26.99
CA LEU A 773 -5.37 -8.79 27.23
C LEU A 773 -6.85 -8.42 27.31
N ASP A 774 -7.65 -8.93 26.37
CA ASP A 774 -9.11 -8.87 26.48
C ASP A 774 -9.65 -10.23 26.94
N PHE A 775 -10.26 -10.28 28.13
CA PHE A 775 -10.86 -11.48 28.69
C PHE A 775 -12.31 -11.71 28.23
N GLY A 776 -12.92 -10.76 27.50
CA GLY A 776 -14.30 -10.83 27.06
C GLY A 776 -15.30 -10.93 28.21
N ASP A 777 -16.45 -11.55 27.93
CA ASP A 777 -17.52 -11.76 28.91
C ASP A 777 -17.22 -13.00 29.78
N VAL A 778 -17.06 -12.80 31.09
CA VAL A 778 -16.82 -13.87 32.07
C VAL A 778 -17.91 -13.84 33.14
N LEU A 779 -18.42 -15.03 33.49
CA LEU A 779 -19.52 -15.16 34.44
C LEU A 779 -19.09 -14.65 35.83
N VAL A 780 -19.91 -13.82 36.46
CA VAL A 780 -19.69 -13.31 37.82
C VAL A 780 -19.49 -14.47 38.80
N GLY A 781 -18.38 -14.45 39.55
CA GLY A 781 -17.99 -15.51 40.48
C GLY A 781 -17.20 -16.66 39.86
N SER A 782 -16.91 -16.61 38.56
CA SER A 782 -15.99 -17.53 37.85
C SER A 782 -14.70 -16.80 37.42
N GLY A 783 -13.74 -17.53 36.82
CA GLY A 783 -12.49 -16.93 36.36
C GLY A 783 -11.98 -17.47 35.03
N LEU A 784 -11.27 -16.60 34.30
CA LEU A 784 -10.59 -16.93 33.05
C LEU A 784 -9.11 -16.54 33.15
N ASN A 785 -8.21 -17.43 32.72
CA ASN A 785 -6.77 -17.21 32.78
C ASN A 785 -6.18 -17.02 31.39
N LYS A 786 -5.24 -16.09 31.24
CA LYS A 786 -4.41 -15.87 30.04
C LYS A 786 -2.95 -15.70 30.43
N ASP A 787 -2.04 -16.16 29.58
CA ASP A 787 -0.60 -16.08 29.86
C ASP A 787 0.06 -14.94 29.08
N ILE A 788 0.96 -14.22 29.75
CA ILE A 788 1.86 -13.23 29.15
C ILE A 788 3.28 -13.71 29.34
N SER A 789 4.05 -13.76 28.25
CA SER A 789 5.49 -14.01 28.30
C SER A 789 6.25 -12.69 28.19
N VAL A 790 7.38 -12.60 28.88
CA VAL A 790 8.18 -11.38 28.91
C VAL A 790 9.62 -11.67 28.49
N VAL A 791 10.14 -10.82 27.61
CA VAL A 791 11.57 -10.73 27.31
C VAL A 791 12.16 -9.58 28.13
N LEU A 792 13.08 -9.90 29.04
CA LEU A 792 13.75 -9.01 29.98
C LEU A 792 15.27 -9.22 29.87
N GLN A 793 15.85 -8.85 28.75
CA GLN A 793 17.30 -9.00 28.55
C GLN A 793 18.01 -7.76 29.07
N GLY A 794 18.88 -7.99 30.07
CA GLY A 794 19.70 -6.97 30.69
C GLY A 794 19.03 -6.17 31.81
N LEU A 795 17.95 -6.71 32.37
CA LEU A 795 17.29 -6.18 33.54
C LEU A 795 17.17 -7.30 34.59
N SER A 796 17.18 -6.96 35.87
CA SER A 796 16.75 -7.89 36.92
C SER A 796 15.32 -8.40 36.68
N PRO A 797 14.90 -9.53 37.29
CA PRO A 797 13.52 -10.00 37.21
C PRO A 797 12.53 -8.87 37.51
N ALA A 798 11.54 -8.70 36.63
CA ALA A 798 10.59 -7.61 36.76
C ALA A 798 9.58 -7.90 37.86
N ASN A 799 9.27 -6.90 38.68
CA ASN A 799 8.14 -6.95 39.58
C ASN A 799 6.86 -6.75 38.77
N ILE A 800 5.84 -7.55 39.08
CA ILE A 800 4.54 -7.47 38.46
C ILE A 800 3.58 -6.88 39.48
N SER A 801 2.93 -5.79 39.09
CA SER A 801 1.82 -5.23 39.84
C SER A 801 0.59 -5.09 38.95
N THR A 802 -0.57 -5.02 39.58
CA THR A 802 -1.85 -4.88 38.90
C THR A 802 -2.62 -3.76 39.58
N THR A 803 -3.36 -2.98 38.79
CA THR A 803 -4.19 -1.89 39.29
C THR A 803 -5.35 -2.38 40.16
N ASP A 804 -5.77 -3.65 40.01
CA ASP A 804 -6.77 -4.29 40.87
C ASP A 804 -6.51 -5.81 40.95
N ASN A 805 -5.74 -6.23 41.96
CA ASN A 805 -5.39 -7.65 42.17
C ASN A 805 -6.56 -8.51 42.66
N SER A 806 -7.71 -7.89 42.95
CA SER A 806 -8.91 -8.61 43.34
C SER A 806 -9.77 -9.03 42.14
N ILE A 807 -9.46 -8.49 40.96
CA ILE A 807 -10.15 -8.73 39.69
C ILE A 807 -9.19 -9.29 38.64
N PHE A 808 -8.02 -8.69 38.45
CA PHE A 808 -6.96 -9.17 37.55
C PHE A 808 -5.81 -9.72 38.38
N MET A 809 -5.96 -10.99 38.76
CA MET A 809 -5.05 -11.72 39.62
C MET A 809 -3.80 -12.16 38.88
N ILE A 810 -2.63 -11.84 39.43
CA ILE A 810 -1.35 -12.30 38.91
C ILE A 810 -0.92 -13.58 39.63
N SER A 811 -0.52 -14.60 38.87
CA SER A 811 -0.06 -15.88 39.44
C SER A 811 1.29 -15.78 40.16
N ARG A 812 2.09 -14.75 39.86
CA ARG A 812 3.37 -14.44 40.50
C ARG A 812 3.61 -12.93 40.48
N THR A 813 4.35 -12.43 41.46
CA THR A 813 4.69 -11.01 41.61
C THR A 813 6.06 -10.65 41.05
N GLN A 814 6.84 -11.64 40.60
CA GLN A 814 8.12 -11.45 39.91
C GLN A 814 8.21 -12.40 38.72
N ILE A 815 8.85 -11.96 37.65
CA ILE A 815 9.05 -12.75 36.44
C ILE A 815 10.46 -12.55 35.89
N ALA A 816 11.12 -13.65 35.54
CA ALA A 816 12.43 -13.64 34.92
C ALA A 816 12.32 -13.63 33.38
N ASN A 817 13.42 -13.31 32.71
CA ASN A 817 13.50 -13.29 31.25
C ASN A 817 13.09 -14.63 30.63
N GLY A 818 12.19 -14.60 29.65
CA GLY A 818 11.71 -15.78 28.92
C GLY A 818 10.65 -16.59 29.67
N GLU A 819 10.28 -16.20 30.89
CA GLU A 819 9.18 -16.83 31.62
C GLU A 819 7.83 -16.27 31.21
N SER A 820 6.77 -16.95 31.64
CA SER A 820 5.38 -16.50 31.49
C SER A 820 4.69 -16.34 32.85
N VAL A 821 3.83 -15.32 32.96
CA VAL A 821 2.91 -15.11 34.07
C VAL A 821 1.48 -15.31 33.59
N THR A 822 0.72 -16.12 34.33
CA THR A 822 -0.72 -16.22 34.16
C THR A 822 -1.42 -15.07 34.84
N ILE A 823 -2.29 -14.38 34.10
CA ILE A 823 -3.21 -13.34 34.54
C ILE A 823 -4.61 -13.93 34.56
N GLY A 824 -5.23 -13.99 35.73
CA GLY A 824 -6.59 -14.44 35.92
C GLY A 824 -7.57 -13.29 36.07
N PHE A 825 -8.65 -13.29 35.31
CA PHE A 825 -9.75 -12.34 35.44
C PHE A 825 -10.93 -12.98 36.19
N TYR A 826 -11.30 -12.43 37.35
CA TYR A 826 -12.34 -12.93 38.24
C TYR A 826 -13.35 -11.82 38.58
N PRO A 827 -14.37 -11.58 37.72
CA PRO A 827 -15.36 -10.54 37.98
C PRO A 827 -16.27 -10.90 39.16
N LYS A 828 -16.49 -9.94 40.07
CA LYS A 828 -17.34 -10.11 41.26
C LYS A 828 -18.77 -9.59 41.09
N GLU A 829 -18.98 -8.74 40.11
CA GLU A 829 -20.24 -8.06 39.81
C GLU A 829 -20.39 -7.85 38.31
N GLN A 830 -21.63 -7.67 37.84
CA GLN A 830 -21.93 -7.47 36.43
C GLN A 830 -21.61 -6.03 36.00
N ARG A 831 -20.42 -5.83 35.46
CA ARG A 831 -19.93 -4.56 34.90
C ARG A 831 -18.69 -4.78 34.05
N ASP A 832 -18.27 -3.74 33.36
CA ASP A 832 -16.98 -3.72 32.68
C ASP A 832 -15.86 -3.45 33.70
N TYR A 833 -14.75 -4.15 33.52
CA TYR A 833 -13.53 -4.01 34.29
C TYR A 833 -12.39 -3.66 33.34
N SER A 834 -11.62 -2.66 33.73
CA SER A 834 -10.34 -2.36 33.12
C SER A 834 -9.28 -2.36 34.20
N GLY A 835 -8.10 -2.80 33.82
CA GLY A 835 -6.94 -2.79 34.68
C GLY A 835 -5.67 -2.78 33.86
N THR A 836 -4.55 -2.62 34.54
CA THR A 836 -3.25 -2.66 33.90
C THR A 836 -2.37 -3.59 34.70
N ILE A 837 -1.73 -4.52 34.01
CA ILE A 837 -0.61 -5.29 34.56
C ILE A 837 0.65 -4.52 34.20
N THR A 838 1.37 -4.07 35.22
CA THR A 838 2.62 -3.33 35.07
C THR A 838 3.76 -4.24 35.44
N PHE A 839 4.65 -4.46 34.49
CA PHE A 839 5.94 -5.09 34.70
C PHE A 839 6.96 -3.95 34.90
N SER A 840 7.67 -3.96 36.03
CA SER A 840 8.67 -2.94 36.34
C SER A 840 9.99 -3.55 36.78
N SER A 841 11.08 -3.10 36.16
CA SER A 841 12.43 -3.50 36.54
C SER A 841 13.38 -2.33 36.33
N GLU A 842 14.14 -1.99 37.38
CA GLU A 842 15.24 -1.00 37.34
C GLU A 842 14.87 0.35 36.68
N GLY A 843 13.64 0.83 36.91
CA GLY A 843 13.14 2.11 36.37
C GLY A 843 12.48 2.01 35.00
N PHE A 844 12.57 0.87 34.32
CA PHE A 844 11.84 0.59 33.08
C PHE A 844 10.50 -0.05 33.40
N THR A 845 9.47 0.36 32.66
CA THR A 845 8.13 -0.20 32.78
C THR A 845 7.59 -0.66 31.43
N ARG A 846 6.82 -1.75 31.50
CA ARG A 846 5.95 -2.20 30.42
C ARG A 846 4.58 -2.48 30.99
N THR A 847 3.56 -1.99 30.32
CA THR A 847 2.18 -2.11 30.77
C THR A 847 1.39 -2.91 29.76
N VAL A 848 0.65 -3.89 30.26
CA VAL A 848 -0.33 -4.64 29.47
C VAL A 848 -1.71 -4.25 29.96
N SER A 849 -2.47 -3.60 29.08
CA SER A 849 -3.85 -3.22 29.38
C SER A 849 -4.73 -4.45 29.41
N CYS A 850 -5.47 -4.64 30.49
CA CYS A 850 -6.44 -5.71 30.66
C CYS A 850 -7.85 -5.15 30.63
N VAL A 851 -8.71 -5.77 29.85
CA VAL A 851 -10.14 -5.49 29.84
C VAL A 851 -10.93 -6.79 29.95
N GLY A 852 -12.10 -6.74 30.57
CA GLY A 852 -12.98 -7.88 30.69
C GLY A 852 -14.32 -7.46 31.29
N LYS A 853 -15.37 -8.24 31.07
CA LYS A 853 -16.72 -7.91 31.54
C LYS A 853 -17.26 -9.01 32.43
N GLY A 854 -17.68 -8.65 33.64
CA GLY A 854 -18.51 -9.51 34.47
C GLY A 854 -19.91 -9.58 33.89
N THR A 855 -20.40 -10.78 33.60
CA THR A 855 -21.78 -11.01 33.15
C THR A 855 -22.49 -11.98 34.10
N ASN A 856 -23.79 -11.77 34.35
CA ASN A 856 -24.64 -12.79 34.98
C ASN A 856 -25.31 -13.70 33.94
N THR A 857 -25.05 -13.43 32.66
CA THR A 857 -25.68 -14.08 31.52
C THR A 857 -24.66 -14.99 30.87
N VAL A 858 -24.91 -16.29 30.91
CA VAL A 858 -24.12 -17.27 30.16
C VAL A 858 -24.44 -17.08 28.68
N ASN A 859 -23.42 -16.90 27.81
CA ASN A 859 -23.62 -16.83 26.36
C ASN A 859 -24.30 -18.15 25.91
N ARG A 860 -25.59 -18.06 25.59
CA ARG A 860 -26.47 -19.18 25.25
C ARG A 860 -26.81 -19.10 23.77
N MET A 861 -26.28 -20.03 22.99
CA MET A 861 -26.72 -20.27 21.62
C MET A 861 -27.85 -21.30 21.66
N VAL A 862 -28.97 -21.01 21.01
CA VAL A 862 -30.08 -21.95 20.83
C VAL A 862 -30.18 -22.26 19.35
N VAL A 863 -30.19 -23.55 19.01
CA VAL A 863 -30.41 -24.03 17.65
C VAL A 863 -31.62 -24.96 17.67
N ASP A 864 -32.65 -24.60 16.90
CA ASP A 864 -33.84 -25.42 16.67
C ASP A 864 -33.65 -26.17 15.34
N ALA A 865 -33.68 -27.51 15.36
CA ALA A 865 -33.44 -28.33 14.17
C ALA A 865 -34.70 -29.10 13.74
N ASP A 866 -35.16 -28.83 12.51
CA ASP A 866 -36.19 -29.61 11.83
C ASP A 866 -35.50 -30.70 10.96
N GLU A 867 -35.76 -31.97 11.29
CA GLU A 867 -35.33 -33.18 10.55
C GLU A 867 -33.83 -33.48 10.40
N THR A 868 -33.03 -33.41 11.47
CA THR A 868 -31.75 -34.15 11.49
C THR A 868 -31.59 -34.99 12.72
N ARG A 869 -31.00 -36.15 12.48
CA ARG A 869 -30.68 -37.20 13.42
C ARG A 869 -29.51 -36.64 14.36
N LEU A 870 -29.45 -36.79 15.72
CA LEU A 870 -28.37 -36.52 16.75
C LEU A 870 -27.52 -37.67 17.43
N SER A 871 -26.20 -37.43 17.55
CA SER A 871 -25.13 -38.14 18.29
C SER A 871 -23.94 -37.19 18.26
N LEU A 872 -23.32 -36.94 19.41
CA LEU A 872 -22.30 -35.91 19.59
C LEU A 872 -20.89 -36.49 19.41
N PHE A 873 -20.06 -35.91 18.55
CA PHE A 873 -18.62 -36.18 18.54
C PHE A 873 -17.80 -34.97 18.07
N ILE A 874 -16.52 -34.96 18.45
CA ILE A 874 -15.56 -33.87 18.21
C ILE A 874 -14.54 -34.35 17.17
N SER A 875 -14.30 -33.55 16.14
CA SER A 875 -13.25 -33.83 15.14
C SER A 875 -12.70 -32.52 14.57
N ALA A 876 -11.37 -32.42 14.45
CA ALA A 876 -10.67 -31.27 13.84
C ALA A 876 -11.11 -29.89 14.39
N GLY A 877 -11.36 -29.77 15.71
CA GLY A 877 -11.76 -28.52 16.35
C GLY A 877 -13.23 -28.12 16.13
N ASN A 878 -14.05 -29.01 15.58
CA ASN A 878 -15.47 -28.77 15.32
C ASN A 878 -16.36 -29.77 16.09
N LEU A 879 -17.54 -29.32 16.50
CA LEU A 879 -18.59 -30.13 17.13
C LEU A 879 -19.58 -30.63 16.06
N TYR A 880 -19.85 -31.93 16.00
CA TYR A 880 -20.79 -32.57 15.06
C TYR A 880 -21.94 -33.31 15.77
N VAL A 881 -23.11 -33.42 15.10
CA VAL A 881 -24.39 -33.93 15.64
C VAL A 881 -25.09 -34.93 14.64
N ARG A 882 -25.33 -36.23 14.98
CA ARG A 882 -25.95 -37.33 14.11
C ARG A 882 -26.80 -38.50 14.77
N ASP A 883 -28.05 -38.86 14.43
CA ASP A 883 -29.07 -39.87 15.00
C ASP A 883 -30.19 -39.64 16.11
N VAL A 884 -31.20 -38.74 15.95
CA VAL A 884 -32.37 -38.31 16.81
C VAL A 884 -33.30 -37.36 16.03
N SER A 885 -34.61 -37.56 16.02
CA SER A 885 -35.57 -36.66 15.38
C SER A 885 -36.02 -35.48 16.27
N VAL A 886 -35.97 -34.26 15.73
CA VAL A 886 -36.43 -32.96 16.28
C VAL A 886 -35.89 -32.63 17.67
N ALA A 887 -34.87 -31.75 17.70
CA ALA A 887 -34.20 -31.33 18.92
C ALA A 887 -33.95 -29.82 18.98
N ARG A 888 -34.15 -29.24 20.18
CA ARG A 888 -33.65 -27.92 20.58
C ARG A 888 -32.32 -28.09 21.30
N ILE A 889 -31.26 -27.54 20.73
CA ILE A 889 -29.90 -27.62 21.26
C ILE A 889 -29.54 -26.26 21.88
N GLU A 890 -29.12 -26.26 23.13
CA GLU A 890 -28.71 -25.08 23.88
C GLU A 890 -27.23 -25.25 24.26
N ILE A 891 -26.38 -24.35 23.76
CA ILE A 891 -24.94 -24.36 24.04
C ILE A 891 -24.63 -23.16 24.92
N TYR A 892 -24.09 -23.44 26.08
CA TYR A 892 -23.72 -22.49 27.10
C TYR A 892 -22.20 -22.37 27.12
N ALA A 893 -21.67 -21.23 26.70
CA ALA A 893 -20.24 -20.96 26.83
C ALA A 893 -19.91 -20.64 28.29
N LEU A 894 -19.12 -21.51 28.92
CA LEU A 894 -18.70 -21.33 30.31
C LEU A 894 -17.40 -20.53 30.40
N THR A 895 -16.49 -20.66 29.41
CA THR A 895 -15.20 -19.94 29.41
C THR A 895 -14.68 -19.53 28.01
N GLY A 896 -15.49 -19.59 26.95
CA GLY A 896 -15.04 -19.41 25.55
C GLY A 896 -15.86 -18.40 24.72
N GLN A 897 -15.34 -17.97 23.57
CA GLN A 897 -16.07 -17.14 22.59
C GLN A 897 -16.82 -18.01 21.57
N LEU A 898 -18.02 -17.58 21.17
CA LEU A 898 -18.85 -18.20 20.12
C LEU A 898 -18.64 -17.42 18.82
N MET A 899 -17.98 -18.03 17.83
CA MET A 899 -17.52 -17.33 16.63
C MET A 899 -18.55 -17.32 15.49
N SER A 900 -19.27 -18.44 15.25
CA SER A 900 -20.44 -18.53 14.36
C SER A 900 -20.96 -19.98 14.31
N ALA A 901 -22.23 -20.17 13.94
CA ALA A 901 -22.77 -21.46 13.55
C ALA A 901 -23.11 -21.41 12.05
N VAL A 902 -22.66 -22.41 11.29
CA VAL A 902 -23.08 -22.59 9.89
C VAL A 902 -24.12 -23.70 9.86
N ASP A 903 -25.34 -23.33 9.48
CA ASP A 903 -26.46 -24.25 9.29
C ASP A 903 -26.53 -24.68 7.82
N ASN A 904 -26.30 -25.97 7.59
CA ASN A 904 -26.57 -26.61 6.30
C ASN A 904 -27.60 -27.70 6.58
N CYS A 905 -28.59 -27.89 5.70
CA CYS A 905 -29.79 -28.76 5.86
C CYS A 905 -29.55 -30.26 6.23
N SER A 906 -28.31 -30.67 6.52
CA SER A 906 -27.96 -32.01 7.00
C SER A 906 -26.91 -32.04 8.13
N HIS A 907 -26.26 -30.92 8.47
CA HIS A 907 -25.21 -30.84 9.49
C HIS A 907 -25.11 -29.42 10.08
N ILE A 908 -25.05 -29.31 11.41
CA ILE A 908 -24.62 -28.07 12.08
C ILE A 908 -23.12 -28.20 12.38
N SER A 909 -22.32 -27.28 11.85
CA SER A 909 -20.89 -27.17 12.17
C SER A 909 -20.64 -25.90 12.96
N ILE A 910 -20.02 -26.05 14.14
CA ILE A 910 -19.61 -24.92 14.97
C ILE A 910 -18.09 -24.90 15.01
N SER A 911 -17.52 -23.91 14.33
CA SER A 911 -16.08 -23.75 14.13
C SER A 911 -15.50 -22.64 15.01
N GLY A 912 -14.23 -22.77 15.37
CA GLY A 912 -13.49 -21.73 16.10
C GLY A 912 -13.82 -21.64 17.59
N LEU A 913 -14.31 -22.73 18.19
CA LEU A 913 -14.57 -22.80 19.64
C LEU A 913 -13.25 -23.05 20.39
N GLN A 914 -12.93 -22.19 21.36
CA GLN A 914 -11.86 -22.40 22.33
C GLN A 914 -12.42 -22.17 23.73
N GLY A 915 -12.40 -23.20 24.59
CA GLY A 915 -12.86 -23.09 25.97
C GLY A 915 -13.82 -24.20 26.41
N VAL A 916 -14.46 -23.98 27.56
CA VAL A 916 -15.38 -24.94 28.18
C VAL A 916 -16.81 -24.57 27.85
N TYR A 917 -17.59 -25.56 27.41
CA TYR A 917 -19.00 -25.39 27.05
C TYR A 917 -19.86 -26.45 27.74
N ALA A 918 -21.08 -26.08 28.10
CA ALA A 918 -22.14 -27.02 28.48
C ALA A 918 -23.16 -27.11 27.34
N VAL A 919 -23.44 -28.31 26.86
CA VAL A 919 -24.43 -28.53 25.80
C VAL A 919 -25.63 -29.25 26.39
N LYS A 920 -26.81 -28.68 26.20
CA LYS A 920 -28.11 -29.25 26.59
C LYS A 920 -28.90 -29.54 25.34
N VAL A 921 -29.34 -30.78 25.18
CA VAL A 921 -30.18 -31.20 24.06
C VAL A 921 -31.56 -31.55 24.59
N THR A 922 -32.61 -30.97 24.01
CA THR A 922 -34.01 -31.22 24.35
C THR A 922 -34.72 -31.79 23.12
N THR A 923 -35.28 -32.99 23.24
CA THR A 923 -35.96 -33.69 22.13
C THR A 923 -37.47 -33.70 22.32
N THR A 924 -38.23 -33.89 21.24
CA THR A 924 -39.71 -34.02 21.30
C THR A 924 -40.19 -35.17 22.20
N ASP A 925 -39.35 -36.19 22.40
CA ASP A 925 -39.60 -37.32 23.31
C ASP A 925 -39.24 -37.02 24.79
N ALA A 926 -38.98 -35.76 25.13
CA ALA A 926 -38.62 -35.25 26.46
C ALA A 926 -37.33 -35.82 27.10
N LYS A 927 -36.48 -36.53 26.36
CA LYS A 927 -35.14 -36.92 26.86
C LYS A 927 -34.20 -35.72 26.81
N VAL A 928 -33.68 -35.34 27.99
CA VAL A 928 -32.66 -34.30 28.16
C VAL A 928 -31.30 -34.95 28.41
N SER A 929 -30.32 -34.62 27.57
CA SER A 929 -28.91 -34.98 27.77
C SER A 929 -28.09 -33.71 28.02
N MET A 930 -27.28 -33.72 29.07
CA MET A 930 -26.29 -32.68 29.35
C MET A 930 -24.89 -33.26 29.31
N GLN A 931 -24.01 -32.64 28.55
CA GLN A 931 -22.62 -33.06 28.41
C GLN A 931 -21.68 -31.87 28.53
N LYS A 932 -20.63 -32.01 29.35
CA LYS A 932 -19.54 -31.04 29.46
C LYS A 932 -18.54 -31.31 28.33
N ILE A 933 -18.24 -30.30 27.54
CA ILE A 933 -17.29 -30.39 26.43
C ILE A 933 -16.14 -29.41 26.69
N ILE A 934 -14.91 -29.91 26.58
CA ILE A 934 -13.68 -29.12 26.67
C ILE A 934 -13.03 -29.22 25.29
N LEU A 935 -12.92 -28.09 24.58
CA LEU A 935 -12.35 -27.99 23.23
C LEU A 935 -11.02 -27.24 23.26
#